data_AF-N6VI74-F1
#
_entry.id   AF-N6VI74-F1
#
_cell.length_a   1.000
_cell.length_b   1.000
_cell.length_c   1.000
_cell.angle_alpha   90.00
_cell.angle_beta   90.00
_cell.angle_gamma   90.00
#
_symmetry.space_group_name_H-M   'P 1'
#
loop_
_entity.id
_entity.type
_entity.pdbx_description
1 polymer ?
#
loop_
_entity_poly.entity_id
_entity_poly.type
_entity_poly.pdbx_seq_one_letter_code
_entity_poly.pdbx_strand_id
1 'polypeptide(L)'
;MESSKTLKMTDVTISNVEKAVWMKEGTVTISGVQISKVKMGVEAVAGNLTINGHSRITFNNGAGNYGVKVGREVTARLTDVRIVGTGSGTGGNGEGSKGVIMDGKTLEMTNVDVLNVGVGVEAKKGGTLTINKGKIGFKKDYGIGVWGTATATITGTTITGEGSGQGVLMMETKMMRLTKVEISNVSEGVWVKGRLVMDGGSITVTGKGVKGYGVGVYVGKEATATITGTMIRGGGSGSRGVVMNGKTLGMSGVNISNVSEGVEAKGGILAMKGGSIGFIGDYGISLNQGGVAFLGGVTIKGSGTGKTGIKLSGGRVDMFGTNIRDVHKGMTITEGIVRMFGGEIGFMGNYGIGLSKSTAALKNVRITGPSNKGTGVYATGMGGVMMKEVRISEVRTGVWVINGKLIMHKGSVAFNGDYGVSLIGGDAALKDVRITGQGHETEVAVKALMGTVAIKGGEMSNVGTGVEATNGGAVWLVDTKLRDVYKGVSVEDGVVHMEGGEINFKGDYGVYLNQGMAALIAVKMTYTGNNNKAEFIRIVGEDTTNAMEKTGKVQKNAVVVASHLTIDGNGYGQGMRVVDGGRVVLIRPNYTNIYNGMAITKGAVHMEGGEINFKGEYGVYLNQGHALLNGVIMTYTGNNPDSTFLTVYGAGNAKNLAEIRGRGIRINGNEKAHGIRVIDGGMVVLDDAIFNKMSNGVTVTNGGRVVLENAIFSKVKSGITVINGEFSMKKGWMTFNGEHGISLHTGYALLKGVIMKYEGSKATKNAQATNFIKVKGKGANFAAIKVMVIGNNKTQGVHVTDGGYVMLDYSHITGVKEAITIQDGSLWMKNGVINFGGEYGLKMKGGRVLLSNVQMNSTSNNNTEFIMVEGKSAKLKAVGVIINGNGTGKAQGIKIANGGKAWLIGTNVKKVSTGVTIQNAQVTMISSSVSFTEDYGVNLTRVVL
;
A
#
# COMPACT_ATOMS: atom_id res chain seq x y z
N MET A 1 -44.61 -21.10 -78.82
CA MET A 1 -46.08 -20.90 -78.94
C MET A 1 -46.46 -19.51 -78.42
N GLU A 2 -47.38 -18.82 -79.12
CA GLU A 2 -47.90 -17.49 -78.78
C GLU A 2 -49.39 -17.59 -78.37
N SER A 3 -49.82 -16.86 -77.34
CA SER A 3 -51.23 -16.78 -76.92
C SER A 3 -51.59 -15.38 -76.42
N SER A 4 -52.81 -14.92 -76.76
CA SER A 4 -53.41 -13.64 -76.35
C SER A 4 -54.73 -13.80 -75.55
N LYS A 5 -55.15 -15.03 -75.20
CA LYS A 5 -56.37 -15.31 -74.41
C LYS A 5 -56.12 -16.29 -73.27
N THR A 6 -56.58 -17.53 -73.36
CA THR A 6 -56.33 -18.59 -72.38
C THR A 6 -55.60 -19.74 -73.05
N LEU A 7 -54.46 -20.15 -72.48
CA LEU A 7 -53.69 -21.32 -72.94
C LEU A 7 -53.42 -22.24 -71.76
N LYS A 8 -53.88 -23.50 -71.85
CA LYS A 8 -53.56 -24.56 -70.89
C LYS A 8 -52.72 -25.61 -71.58
N MET A 9 -51.57 -25.94 -70.98
CA MET A 9 -50.66 -26.97 -71.44
C MET A 9 -50.46 -27.99 -70.33
N THR A 10 -50.60 -29.27 -70.65
CA THR A 10 -50.48 -30.37 -69.68
C THR A 10 -49.66 -31.49 -70.33
N ASP A 11 -48.59 -31.93 -69.65
CA ASP A 11 -47.70 -33.04 -70.06
C ASP A 11 -47.07 -32.91 -71.46
N VAL A 12 -46.74 -31.68 -71.85
CA VAL A 12 -46.16 -31.34 -73.16
C VAL A 12 -44.62 -31.37 -73.11
N THR A 13 -43.97 -31.76 -74.20
CA THR A 13 -42.51 -31.58 -74.41
C THR A 13 -42.23 -30.53 -75.49
N ILE A 14 -41.34 -29.58 -75.21
CA ILE A 14 -40.90 -28.55 -76.18
C ILE A 14 -39.37 -28.56 -76.26
N SER A 15 -38.81 -28.58 -77.48
CA SER A 15 -37.34 -28.52 -77.66
C SER A 15 -36.91 -27.87 -78.98
N ASN A 16 -35.62 -27.53 -79.09
CA ASN A 16 -34.95 -27.00 -80.30
C ASN A 16 -35.57 -25.72 -80.88
N VAL A 17 -36.14 -24.86 -80.01
CA VAL A 17 -36.66 -23.54 -80.38
C VAL A 17 -35.92 -22.46 -79.62
N GLU A 18 -35.90 -21.24 -80.15
CA GLU A 18 -35.27 -20.13 -79.44
C GLU A 18 -36.01 -19.79 -78.13
N LYS A 19 -37.34 -19.61 -78.22
CA LYS A 19 -38.24 -19.35 -77.08
C LYS A 19 -39.34 -20.40 -77.03
N ALA A 20 -39.47 -21.13 -75.92
CA ALA A 20 -40.47 -22.22 -75.83
C ALA A 20 -41.91 -21.69 -75.69
N VAL A 21 -42.15 -20.80 -74.73
CA VAL A 21 -43.48 -20.21 -74.50
C VAL A 21 -43.39 -18.69 -74.42
N TRP A 22 -44.22 -18.00 -75.19
CA TRP A 22 -44.36 -16.55 -75.17
C TRP A 22 -45.82 -16.15 -74.99
N MET A 23 -46.11 -15.45 -73.89
CA MET A 23 -47.43 -14.96 -73.54
C MET A 23 -47.44 -13.44 -73.68
N LYS A 24 -48.17 -12.92 -74.67
CA LYS A 24 -48.29 -11.48 -74.90
C LYS A 24 -49.27 -10.85 -73.90
N GLU A 25 -50.43 -11.47 -73.71
CA GLU A 25 -51.46 -11.10 -72.74
C GLU A 25 -52.35 -12.31 -72.38
N GLY A 26 -53.20 -12.20 -71.36
CA GLY A 26 -54.20 -13.23 -71.03
C GLY A 26 -53.87 -14.12 -69.82
N THR A 27 -54.22 -15.41 -69.86
CA THR A 27 -53.96 -16.40 -68.79
C THR A 27 -53.31 -17.66 -69.37
N VAL A 28 -52.12 -18.03 -68.88
CA VAL A 28 -51.40 -19.23 -69.32
C VAL A 28 -51.15 -20.16 -68.13
N THR A 29 -51.51 -21.43 -68.26
CA THR A 29 -51.25 -22.49 -67.28
C THR A 29 -50.43 -23.62 -67.91
N ILE A 30 -49.31 -23.95 -67.30
CA ILE A 30 -48.35 -24.97 -67.75
C ILE A 30 -48.19 -26.01 -66.63
N SER A 31 -48.59 -27.27 -66.85
CA SER A 31 -48.51 -28.35 -65.85
C SER A 31 -47.77 -29.56 -66.43
N GLY A 32 -46.80 -30.14 -65.72
CA GLY A 32 -46.10 -31.36 -66.17
C GLY A 32 -45.24 -31.21 -67.43
N VAL A 33 -44.91 -29.97 -67.84
CA VAL A 33 -44.24 -29.71 -69.12
C VAL A 33 -42.72 -29.85 -69.03
N GLN A 34 -42.11 -30.44 -70.06
CA GLN A 34 -40.65 -30.58 -70.23
C GLN A 34 -40.15 -29.66 -71.35
N ILE A 35 -39.30 -28.69 -71.02
CA ILE A 35 -38.63 -27.80 -71.98
C ILE A 35 -37.14 -28.13 -72.00
N SER A 36 -36.53 -28.25 -73.18
CA SER A 36 -35.09 -28.52 -73.32
C SER A 36 -34.48 -27.89 -74.58
N LYS A 37 -33.15 -27.68 -74.59
CA LYS A 37 -32.41 -27.16 -75.76
C LYS A 37 -32.94 -25.83 -76.30
N VAL A 38 -33.43 -24.94 -75.43
CA VAL A 38 -33.90 -23.59 -75.78
C VAL A 38 -32.96 -22.50 -75.29
N LYS A 39 -33.06 -21.28 -75.82
CA LYS A 39 -32.39 -20.10 -75.22
C LYS A 39 -33.25 -19.45 -74.13
N MET A 40 -34.56 -19.34 -74.37
CA MET A 40 -35.54 -18.76 -73.47
C MET A 40 -36.66 -19.76 -73.17
N GLY A 41 -36.93 -20.04 -71.89
CA GLY A 41 -37.98 -20.98 -71.49
C GLY A 41 -39.38 -20.40 -71.64
N VAL A 42 -39.84 -19.64 -70.65
CA VAL A 42 -41.17 -19.04 -70.60
C VAL A 42 -41.06 -17.53 -70.42
N GLU A 43 -41.72 -16.74 -71.25
CA GLU A 43 -41.84 -15.29 -71.09
C GLU A 43 -43.31 -14.86 -71.11
N ALA A 44 -43.76 -14.18 -70.07
CA ALA A 44 -45.06 -13.52 -70.02
C ALA A 44 -44.89 -12.01 -69.98
N VAL A 45 -45.66 -11.27 -70.78
CA VAL A 45 -45.58 -9.81 -70.90
C VAL A 45 -46.64 -9.12 -70.04
N ALA A 46 -47.89 -9.59 -70.09
CA ALA A 46 -49.02 -9.11 -69.26
C ALA A 46 -50.00 -10.25 -68.94
N GLY A 47 -50.70 -10.20 -67.79
CA GLY A 47 -51.76 -11.17 -67.43
C GLY A 47 -51.37 -12.18 -66.33
N ASN A 48 -51.98 -13.37 -66.32
CA ASN A 48 -51.77 -14.40 -65.28
C ASN A 48 -50.98 -15.60 -65.81
N LEU A 49 -49.84 -15.92 -65.20
CA LEU A 49 -49.03 -17.08 -65.55
C LEU A 49 -49.01 -18.10 -64.39
N THR A 50 -49.34 -19.36 -64.65
CA THR A 50 -49.19 -20.46 -63.70
C THR A 50 -48.30 -21.55 -64.29
N ILE A 51 -47.26 -21.99 -63.59
CA ILE A 51 -46.41 -23.13 -63.97
C ILE A 51 -46.36 -24.09 -62.79
N ASN A 52 -46.76 -25.35 -62.98
CA ASN A 52 -46.83 -26.33 -61.91
C ASN A 52 -46.60 -27.79 -62.36
N GLY A 53 -46.90 -28.74 -61.47
CA GLY A 53 -46.98 -30.16 -61.79
C GLY A 53 -45.64 -30.82 -62.12
N HIS A 54 -44.55 -30.48 -61.41
CA HIS A 54 -43.20 -31.02 -61.67
C HIS A 54 -42.62 -30.66 -63.05
N SER A 55 -43.07 -29.54 -63.62
CA SER A 55 -42.55 -29.03 -64.89
C SER A 55 -41.03 -28.80 -64.81
N ARG A 56 -40.30 -29.16 -65.87
CA ARG A 56 -38.84 -28.99 -65.98
C ARG A 56 -38.50 -28.08 -67.16
N ILE A 57 -37.81 -26.99 -66.87
CA ILE A 57 -37.37 -26.01 -67.87
C ILE A 57 -35.84 -26.06 -67.96
N THR A 58 -35.33 -26.63 -69.04
CA THR A 58 -33.89 -26.71 -69.32
C THR A 58 -33.52 -25.79 -70.48
N PHE A 59 -32.58 -24.88 -70.29
CA PHE A 59 -32.21 -23.87 -71.28
C PHE A 59 -30.69 -23.69 -71.35
N ASN A 60 -30.18 -23.28 -72.51
CA ASN A 60 -28.76 -23.11 -72.75
C ASN A 60 -28.23 -21.87 -72.02
N ASN A 61 -27.10 -22.02 -71.34
CA ASN A 61 -26.42 -20.90 -70.70
C ASN A 61 -25.87 -19.93 -71.76
N GLY A 62 -26.04 -18.62 -71.54
CA GLY A 62 -25.59 -17.55 -72.43
C GLY A 62 -26.11 -16.19 -71.96
N ALA A 63 -25.45 -15.12 -72.42
CA ALA A 63 -25.90 -13.75 -72.13
C ALA A 63 -27.31 -13.51 -72.70
N GLY A 64 -28.18 -12.88 -71.92
CA GLY A 64 -29.58 -12.65 -72.29
C GLY A 64 -30.51 -13.87 -72.20
N ASN A 65 -29.99 -15.08 -71.96
CA ASN A 65 -30.80 -16.30 -71.86
C ASN A 65 -31.46 -16.41 -70.47
N TYR A 66 -32.69 -16.95 -70.44
CA TYR A 66 -33.43 -17.15 -69.19
C TYR A 66 -34.37 -18.34 -69.16
N GLY A 67 -34.61 -18.85 -67.96
CA GLY A 67 -35.61 -19.90 -67.72
C GLY A 67 -37.04 -19.35 -67.76
N VAL A 68 -37.35 -18.41 -66.86
CA VAL A 68 -38.68 -17.77 -66.78
C VAL A 68 -38.55 -16.26 -66.67
N LYS A 69 -39.31 -15.50 -67.45
CA LYS A 69 -39.40 -14.04 -67.38
C LYS A 69 -40.85 -13.59 -67.22
N VAL A 70 -41.07 -12.80 -66.18
CA VAL A 70 -42.37 -12.25 -65.76
C VAL A 70 -42.35 -10.75 -66.01
N GLY A 71 -43.11 -10.27 -66.99
CA GLY A 71 -43.20 -8.88 -67.42
C GLY A 71 -44.03 -8.01 -66.49
N ARG A 72 -43.97 -6.68 -66.68
CA ARG A 72 -44.45 -5.63 -65.75
C ARG A 72 -45.87 -5.82 -65.21
N GLU A 73 -46.79 -6.24 -66.07
CA GLU A 73 -48.21 -6.37 -65.72
C GLU A 73 -48.62 -7.82 -65.44
N VAL A 74 -47.67 -8.68 -65.06
CA VAL A 74 -47.92 -10.11 -64.83
C VAL A 74 -48.06 -10.44 -63.34
N THR A 75 -49.05 -11.28 -63.04
CA THR A 75 -49.13 -12.05 -61.79
C THR A 75 -48.77 -13.50 -62.10
N ALA A 76 -47.65 -13.98 -61.55
CA ALA A 76 -47.12 -15.31 -61.84
C ALA A 76 -47.08 -16.20 -60.60
N ARG A 77 -47.43 -17.48 -60.76
CA ARG A 77 -47.34 -18.53 -59.72
C ARG A 77 -46.59 -19.75 -60.26
N LEU A 78 -45.46 -20.08 -59.67
CA LEU A 78 -44.65 -21.26 -59.98
C LEU A 78 -44.73 -22.21 -58.77
N THR A 79 -45.08 -23.47 -58.96
CA THR A 79 -45.18 -24.46 -57.87
C THR A 79 -44.62 -25.81 -58.29
N ASP A 80 -43.65 -26.35 -57.54
CA ASP A 80 -42.98 -27.62 -57.89
C ASP A 80 -42.37 -27.58 -59.30
N VAL A 81 -41.53 -26.58 -59.57
CA VAL A 81 -40.91 -26.36 -60.90
C VAL A 81 -39.40 -26.48 -60.80
N ARG A 82 -38.76 -27.11 -61.79
CA ARG A 82 -37.30 -27.20 -61.89
C ARG A 82 -36.76 -26.47 -63.12
N ILE A 83 -35.98 -25.42 -62.90
CA ILE A 83 -35.37 -24.56 -63.93
C ILE A 83 -33.86 -24.80 -63.91
N VAL A 84 -33.26 -25.22 -65.04
CA VAL A 84 -31.85 -25.63 -65.11
C VAL A 84 -31.16 -25.05 -66.33
N GLY A 85 -30.01 -24.40 -66.12
CA GLY A 85 -29.09 -24.01 -67.20
C GLY A 85 -28.22 -25.19 -67.67
N THR A 86 -28.05 -25.37 -68.98
CA THR A 86 -27.12 -26.34 -69.59
C THR A 86 -25.87 -25.64 -70.13
N GLY A 87 -24.69 -26.07 -69.68
CA GLY A 87 -23.37 -25.49 -70.01
C GLY A 87 -22.64 -24.90 -68.79
N SER A 88 -21.36 -24.52 -68.93
CA SER A 88 -20.52 -24.12 -67.79
C SER A 88 -21.01 -22.88 -67.05
N GLY A 89 -21.82 -22.03 -67.68
CA GLY A 89 -22.29 -20.77 -67.09
C GLY A 89 -21.17 -19.73 -66.88
N THR A 90 -19.93 -20.06 -67.26
CA THR A 90 -18.71 -19.27 -67.01
C THR A 90 -18.17 -18.53 -68.26
N GLY A 91 -18.81 -18.66 -69.42
CA GLY A 91 -18.36 -18.01 -70.65
C GLY A 91 -18.65 -16.50 -70.69
N GLY A 92 -17.61 -15.68 -70.47
CA GLY A 92 -17.55 -14.29 -70.94
C GLY A 92 -17.87 -13.18 -69.93
N ASN A 93 -17.16 -12.07 -70.08
CA ASN A 93 -17.30 -10.84 -69.29
C ASN A 93 -18.70 -10.20 -69.46
N GLY A 94 -19.61 -10.52 -68.54
CA GLY A 94 -20.72 -9.63 -68.18
C GLY A 94 -22.10 -9.92 -68.78
N GLU A 95 -22.69 -11.07 -68.45
CA GLU A 95 -24.09 -11.29 -68.03
C GLU A 95 -24.32 -12.80 -68.15
N GLY A 96 -24.29 -13.51 -67.02
CA GLY A 96 -24.61 -14.94 -67.03
C GLY A 96 -26.09 -15.17 -67.33
N SER A 97 -26.46 -16.39 -67.70
CA SER A 97 -27.86 -16.81 -67.80
C SER A 97 -28.62 -16.54 -66.51
N LYS A 98 -29.92 -16.20 -66.63
CA LYS A 98 -30.78 -15.92 -65.47
C LYS A 98 -31.82 -17.02 -65.30
N GLY A 99 -31.97 -17.56 -64.10
CA GLY A 99 -33.00 -18.56 -63.85
C GLY A 99 -34.40 -17.97 -64.00
N VAL A 100 -34.68 -16.95 -63.18
CA VAL A 100 -35.96 -16.24 -63.17
C VAL A 100 -35.76 -14.74 -63.17
N ILE A 101 -36.49 -14.04 -64.03
CA ILE A 101 -36.54 -12.57 -64.10
C ILE A 101 -37.97 -12.13 -63.78
N MET A 102 -38.12 -11.18 -62.88
CA MET A 102 -39.38 -10.53 -62.53
C MET A 102 -39.27 -9.04 -62.77
N ASP A 103 -39.81 -8.56 -63.88
CA ASP A 103 -40.18 -7.16 -64.07
C ASP A 103 -41.62 -6.87 -63.58
N GLY A 104 -42.39 -7.93 -63.23
CA GLY A 104 -43.83 -7.92 -62.99
C GLY A 104 -44.37 -7.49 -61.64
N LYS A 105 -45.71 -7.47 -61.52
CA LYS A 105 -46.45 -7.05 -60.33
C LYS A 105 -46.27 -8.02 -59.16
N THR A 106 -46.45 -9.32 -59.40
CA THR A 106 -46.33 -10.35 -58.35
C THR A 106 -45.77 -11.64 -58.93
N LEU A 107 -44.80 -12.23 -58.25
CA LEU A 107 -44.28 -13.56 -58.54
C LEU A 107 -44.27 -14.37 -57.24
N GLU A 108 -45.01 -15.46 -57.22
CA GLU A 108 -45.00 -16.46 -56.17
C GLU A 108 -44.30 -17.72 -56.68
N MET A 109 -43.26 -18.16 -55.98
CA MET A 109 -42.54 -19.40 -56.25
C MET A 109 -42.65 -20.30 -55.02
N THR A 110 -43.22 -21.50 -55.15
CA THR A 110 -43.30 -22.48 -54.06
C THR A 110 -42.61 -23.78 -54.47
N ASN A 111 -41.60 -24.21 -53.69
CA ASN A 111 -40.80 -25.40 -53.97
C ASN A 111 -40.20 -25.38 -55.40
N VAL A 112 -39.56 -24.28 -55.78
CA VAL A 112 -38.97 -24.10 -57.11
C VAL A 112 -37.46 -24.23 -57.03
N ASP A 113 -36.90 -25.11 -57.87
CA ASP A 113 -35.46 -25.32 -57.99
C ASP A 113 -34.91 -24.56 -59.21
N VAL A 114 -34.01 -23.62 -59.00
CA VAL A 114 -33.25 -22.91 -60.03
C VAL A 114 -31.79 -23.33 -59.91
N LEU A 115 -31.19 -23.94 -60.92
CA LEU A 115 -29.85 -24.53 -60.82
C LEU A 115 -28.99 -24.21 -62.05
N ASN A 116 -27.67 -24.16 -61.86
CA ASN A 116 -26.66 -24.01 -62.91
C ASN A 116 -26.79 -22.73 -63.76
N VAL A 117 -27.20 -21.63 -63.15
CA VAL A 117 -27.38 -20.32 -63.80
C VAL A 117 -26.36 -19.30 -63.30
N GLY A 118 -26.10 -18.25 -64.07
CA GLY A 118 -25.26 -17.13 -63.61
C GLY A 118 -25.91 -16.35 -62.47
N VAL A 119 -27.20 -16.05 -62.62
CA VAL A 119 -28.07 -15.39 -61.63
C VAL A 119 -29.27 -16.28 -61.35
N GLY A 120 -29.58 -16.51 -60.08
CA GLY A 120 -30.74 -17.32 -59.68
C GLY A 120 -32.07 -16.64 -60.00
N VAL A 121 -32.43 -15.64 -59.20
CA VAL A 121 -33.67 -14.85 -59.33
C VAL A 121 -33.35 -13.36 -59.31
N GLU A 122 -33.87 -12.62 -60.28
CA GLU A 122 -33.72 -11.16 -60.37
C GLU A 122 -35.09 -10.48 -60.40
N ALA A 123 -35.41 -9.69 -59.37
CA ALA A 123 -36.61 -8.86 -59.31
C ALA A 123 -36.27 -7.39 -59.56
N LYS A 124 -36.87 -6.82 -60.61
CA LYS A 124 -36.63 -5.50 -61.17
C LYS A 124 -37.93 -4.69 -61.27
N LYS A 125 -37.79 -3.36 -61.32
CA LYS A 125 -38.84 -2.39 -61.74
C LYS A 125 -40.13 -2.29 -60.88
N GLY A 126 -40.13 -2.84 -59.66
CA GLY A 126 -41.21 -2.63 -58.67
C GLY A 126 -42.31 -3.69 -58.72
N GLY A 127 -42.48 -4.44 -57.63
CA GLY A 127 -43.41 -5.56 -57.50
C GLY A 127 -43.11 -6.41 -56.24
N THR A 128 -43.88 -7.47 -56.01
CA THR A 128 -43.74 -8.35 -54.84
C THR A 128 -43.29 -9.76 -55.23
N LEU A 129 -42.04 -10.09 -54.89
CA LEU A 129 -41.48 -11.43 -55.02
C LEU A 129 -41.74 -12.23 -53.73
N THR A 130 -42.32 -13.43 -53.86
CA THR A 130 -42.48 -14.38 -52.76
C THR A 130 -41.87 -15.72 -53.16
N ILE A 131 -40.93 -16.23 -52.36
CA ILE A 131 -40.32 -17.56 -52.57
C ILE A 131 -40.52 -18.38 -51.30
N ASN A 132 -41.18 -19.54 -51.42
CA ASN A 132 -41.47 -20.45 -50.33
C ASN A 132 -40.86 -21.82 -50.64
N LYS A 133 -39.73 -22.16 -49.99
CA LYS A 133 -38.95 -23.39 -50.21
C LYS A 133 -38.34 -23.49 -51.62
N GLY A 134 -37.59 -24.56 -51.87
CA GLY A 134 -36.83 -24.78 -53.12
C GLY A 134 -35.36 -24.36 -53.02
N LYS A 135 -34.60 -24.66 -54.07
CA LYS A 135 -33.16 -24.43 -54.15
C LYS A 135 -32.80 -23.43 -55.23
N ILE A 136 -32.02 -22.41 -54.89
CA ILE A 136 -31.50 -21.40 -55.82
C ILE A 136 -29.97 -21.53 -55.90
N GLY A 137 -29.48 -22.22 -56.92
CA GLY A 137 -28.07 -22.38 -57.26
C GLY A 137 -27.64 -21.35 -58.30
N PHE A 138 -26.54 -20.64 -58.03
CA PHE A 138 -25.98 -19.63 -58.94
C PHE A 138 -24.45 -19.73 -59.01
N LYS A 139 -23.86 -19.21 -60.09
CA LYS A 139 -22.42 -19.36 -60.36
C LYS A 139 -21.63 -18.05 -60.38
N LYS A 140 -22.30 -16.91 -60.52
CA LYS A 140 -21.63 -15.63 -60.79
C LYS A 140 -22.04 -14.51 -59.84
N ASP A 141 -23.11 -13.77 -60.18
CA ASP A 141 -23.37 -12.49 -59.54
C ASP A 141 -24.11 -12.70 -58.22
N TYR A 142 -25.35 -13.22 -58.28
CA TYR A 142 -26.14 -13.44 -57.07
C TYR A 142 -27.19 -14.54 -57.18
N GLY A 143 -27.54 -15.10 -56.03
CA GLY A 143 -28.66 -16.03 -55.88
C GLY A 143 -29.98 -15.31 -56.07
N ILE A 144 -30.25 -14.28 -55.27
CA ILE A 144 -31.45 -13.45 -55.37
C ILE A 144 -31.10 -11.97 -55.34
N GLY A 145 -31.46 -11.23 -56.40
CA GLY A 145 -31.24 -9.79 -56.52
C GLY A 145 -32.55 -9.02 -56.55
N VAL A 146 -32.67 -7.99 -55.72
CA VAL A 146 -33.86 -7.11 -55.62
C VAL A 146 -33.45 -5.67 -55.91
N TRP A 147 -34.10 -5.09 -56.92
CA TRP A 147 -33.78 -3.78 -57.49
C TRP A 147 -35.04 -2.91 -57.62
N GLY A 148 -34.84 -1.60 -57.81
CA GLY A 148 -35.91 -0.60 -57.84
C GLY A 148 -36.80 -0.62 -56.58
N THR A 149 -38.09 -0.42 -56.75
CA THR A 149 -39.07 -0.38 -55.65
C THR A 149 -39.60 -1.76 -55.23
N ALA A 150 -38.97 -2.85 -55.70
CA ALA A 150 -39.44 -4.20 -55.42
C ALA A 150 -39.26 -4.61 -53.96
N THR A 151 -40.14 -5.49 -53.48
CA THR A 151 -40.08 -6.12 -52.15
C THR A 151 -39.98 -7.63 -52.31
N ALA A 152 -39.28 -8.29 -51.39
CA ALA A 152 -39.12 -9.74 -51.43
C ALA A 152 -39.38 -10.40 -50.06
N THR A 153 -40.15 -11.49 -50.05
CA THR A 153 -40.34 -12.38 -48.89
C THR A 153 -39.89 -13.79 -49.27
N ILE A 154 -38.86 -14.30 -48.58
CA ILE A 154 -38.26 -15.60 -48.88
C ILE A 154 -38.30 -16.46 -47.62
N THR A 155 -38.89 -17.66 -47.72
CA THR A 155 -39.13 -18.54 -46.58
C THR A 155 -38.63 -19.95 -46.87
N GLY A 156 -37.72 -20.49 -46.06
CA GLY A 156 -37.29 -21.89 -46.12
C GLY A 156 -36.52 -22.29 -47.39
N THR A 157 -35.96 -21.32 -48.10
CA THR A 157 -35.22 -21.53 -49.35
C THR A 157 -33.74 -21.76 -49.09
N THR A 158 -33.12 -22.68 -49.82
CA THR A 158 -31.66 -22.87 -49.84
C THR A 158 -31.06 -22.14 -51.03
N ILE A 159 -30.03 -21.34 -50.80
CA ILE A 159 -29.30 -20.55 -51.81
C ILE A 159 -27.84 -20.99 -51.76
N THR A 160 -27.28 -21.41 -52.89
CA THR A 160 -25.91 -21.94 -52.95
C THR A 160 -25.14 -21.35 -54.12
N GLY A 161 -23.96 -20.78 -53.82
CA GLY A 161 -23.02 -20.28 -54.83
C GLY A 161 -21.90 -21.28 -55.18
N GLU A 162 -20.94 -20.83 -55.97
CA GLU A 162 -19.69 -21.56 -56.31
C GLU A 162 -18.43 -20.93 -55.67
N GLY A 163 -18.60 -20.21 -54.56
CA GLY A 163 -17.52 -19.62 -53.76
C GLY A 163 -17.29 -18.12 -53.98
N SER A 164 -18.04 -17.51 -54.91
CA SER A 164 -18.06 -16.07 -55.21
C SER A 164 -19.50 -15.55 -55.36
N GLY A 165 -19.67 -14.23 -55.42
CA GLY A 165 -20.97 -13.56 -55.57
C GLY A 165 -21.76 -13.42 -54.26
N GLN A 166 -22.94 -12.79 -54.37
CA GLN A 166 -23.84 -12.55 -53.25
C GLN A 166 -24.94 -13.63 -53.16
N GLY A 167 -25.18 -14.22 -51.99
CA GLY A 167 -26.38 -15.04 -51.81
C GLY A 167 -27.65 -14.24 -52.05
N VAL A 168 -27.74 -13.09 -51.38
CA VAL A 168 -28.85 -12.14 -51.48
C VAL A 168 -28.32 -10.72 -51.63
N LEU A 169 -28.81 -9.98 -52.64
CA LEU A 169 -28.44 -8.60 -52.92
C LEU A 169 -29.69 -7.70 -52.99
N MET A 170 -29.74 -6.68 -52.15
CA MET A 170 -30.80 -5.66 -52.15
C MET A 170 -30.18 -4.26 -52.26
N MET A 171 -30.45 -3.57 -53.37
CA MET A 171 -29.77 -2.30 -53.71
C MET A 171 -30.61 -1.04 -53.44
N GLU A 172 -31.79 -1.17 -52.83
CA GLU A 172 -32.77 -0.08 -52.70
C GLU A 172 -33.42 -0.04 -51.31
N THR A 173 -34.22 1.00 -51.02
CA THR A 173 -34.66 1.39 -49.66
C THR A 173 -35.84 0.59 -49.07
N LYS A 174 -36.50 -0.29 -49.84
CA LYS A 174 -37.71 -1.01 -49.41
C LYS A 174 -37.41 -2.19 -48.47
N MET A 175 -38.42 -3.01 -48.18
CA MET A 175 -38.33 -4.15 -47.27
C MET A 175 -37.94 -5.45 -47.98
N MET A 176 -37.01 -6.19 -47.37
CA MET A 176 -36.75 -7.60 -47.65
C MET A 176 -36.90 -8.44 -46.39
N ARG A 177 -37.64 -9.55 -46.49
CA ARG A 177 -37.85 -10.51 -45.41
C ARG A 177 -37.26 -11.87 -45.78
N LEU A 178 -36.39 -12.39 -44.93
CA LEU A 178 -35.80 -13.73 -45.01
C LEU A 178 -36.22 -14.52 -43.78
N THR A 179 -36.84 -15.69 -43.95
CA THR A 179 -37.25 -16.54 -42.83
C THR A 179 -36.75 -17.97 -43.04
N LYS A 180 -35.90 -18.47 -42.15
CA LYS A 180 -35.27 -19.81 -42.24
C LYS A 180 -34.55 -20.07 -43.58
N VAL A 181 -33.91 -19.03 -44.13
CA VAL A 181 -33.15 -19.12 -45.39
C VAL A 181 -31.75 -19.63 -45.12
N GLU A 182 -31.27 -20.56 -45.94
CA GLU A 182 -29.91 -21.11 -45.87
C GLU A 182 -29.09 -20.61 -47.04
N ILE A 183 -27.98 -19.94 -46.78
CA ILE A 183 -27.06 -19.40 -47.79
C ILE A 183 -25.70 -20.05 -47.58
N SER A 184 -25.11 -20.63 -48.63
CA SER A 184 -23.82 -21.31 -48.53
C SER A 184 -22.94 -21.14 -49.76
N ASN A 185 -21.63 -21.28 -49.54
CA ASN A 185 -20.60 -21.23 -50.59
C ASN A 185 -20.64 -19.93 -51.42
N VAL A 186 -20.77 -18.79 -50.74
CA VAL A 186 -20.79 -17.44 -51.35
C VAL A 186 -19.66 -16.59 -50.80
N SER A 187 -19.24 -15.53 -51.50
CA SER A 187 -18.33 -14.57 -50.87
C SER A 187 -19.05 -13.62 -49.94
N GLU A 188 -20.30 -13.25 -50.27
CA GLU A 188 -21.12 -12.35 -49.48
C GLU A 188 -22.50 -12.98 -49.25
N GLY A 189 -22.93 -13.09 -47.99
CA GLY A 189 -24.19 -13.74 -47.65
C GLY A 189 -25.40 -12.89 -48.04
N VAL A 190 -25.61 -11.80 -47.28
CA VAL A 190 -26.69 -10.85 -47.49
C VAL A 190 -26.14 -9.44 -47.57
N TRP A 191 -26.40 -8.74 -48.66
CA TRP A 191 -26.04 -7.34 -48.85
C TRP A 191 -27.30 -6.47 -48.97
N VAL A 192 -27.47 -5.50 -48.08
CA VAL A 192 -28.68 -4.66 -48.05
C VAL A 192 -28.36 -3.15 -48.01
N LYS A 193 -29.04 -2.38 -48.86
CA LYS A 193 -29.10 -0.91 -48.81
C LYS A 193 -30.42 -0.35 -48.23
N GLY A 194 -31.45 -1.17 -48.07
CA GLY A 194 -32.77 -0.81 -47.51
C GLY A 194 -33.06 -1.40 -46.14
N ARG A 195 -34.27 -1.95 -45.97
CA ARG A 195 -34.72 -2.56 -44.71
C ARG A 195 -34.70 -4.08 -44.80
N LEU A 196 -33.85 -4.73 -43.98
CA LEU A 196 -33.78 -6.18 -43.85
C LEU A 196 -34.48 -6.67 -42.58
N VAL A 197 -35.29 -7.70 -42.70
CA VAL A 197 -35.74 -8.55 -41.59
C VAL A 197 -35.33 -9.98 -41.87
N MET A 198 -34.41 -10.53 -41.08
CA MET A 198 -33.94 -11.90 -41.18
C MET A 198 -34.27 -12.67 -39.90
N ASP A 199 -34.96 -13.79 -40.02
CA ASP A 199 -35.44 -14.60 -38.89
C ASP A 199 -35.07 -16.08 -39.09
N GLY A 200 -34.14 -16.57 -38.27
CA GLY A 200 -33.53 -17.90 -38.36
C GLY A 200 -32.58 -18.06 -39.55
N GLY A 201 -32.38 -19.32 -39.96
CA GLY A 201 -31.56 -19.67 -41.11
C GLY A 201 -30.06 -19.66 -40.85
N SER A 202 -29.28 -19.88 -41.90
CA SER A 202 -27.82 -19.91 -41.83
C SER A 202 -27.16 -19.21 -43.02
N ILE A 203 -25.98 -18.64 -42.79
CA ILE A 203 -25.13 -18.02 -43.80
C ILE A 203 -23.74 -18.60 -43.64
N THR A 204 -23.18 -19.19 -44.68
CA THR A 204 -21.79 -19.66 -44.73
C THR A 204 -21.06 -18.98 -45.87
N VAL A 205 -20.05 -18.18 -45.54
CA VAL A 205 -19.25 -17.41 -46.50
C VAL A 205 -17.83 -17.93 -46.63
N THR A 206 -17.22 -17.73 -47.79
CA THR A 206 -15.81 -18.03 -48.04
C THR A 206 -14.90 -16.89 -47.55
N GLY A 207 -13.59 -17.13 -47.44
CA GLY A 207 -12.61 -16.09 -47.11
C GLY A 207 -12.17 -15.21 -48.29
N LYS A 208 -12.74 -15.40 -49.49
CA LYS A 208 -12.29 -14.77 -50.74
C LYS A 208 -13.44 -13.95 -51.36
N GLY A 209 -13.61 -12.70 -50.94
CA GLY A 209 -14.63 -11.82 -51.50
C GLY A 209 -14.11 -10.75 -52.45
N VAL A 210 -15.05 -10.08 -53.13
CA VAL A 210 -14.77 -9.05 -54.17
C VAL A 210 -13.95 -7.88 -53.61
N LYS A 211 -14.09 -7.60 -52.30
CA LYS A 211 -13.32 -6.58 -51.57
C LYS A 211 -12.08 -7.13 -50.85
N GLY A 212 -11.64 -8.33 -51.20
CA GLY A 212 -10.54 -9.04 -50.54
C GLY A 212 -10.93 -9.80 -49.28
N TYR A 213 -12.21 -9.77 -48.87
CA TYR A 213 -12.74 -10.52 -47.73
C TYR A 213 -14.20 -10.91 -47.94
N GLY A 214 -14.62 -12.04 -47.38
CA GLY A 214 -16.02 -12.46 -47.37
C GLY A 214 -16.83 -11.85 -46.23
N VAL A 215 -18.14 -11.65 -46.41
CA VAL A 215 -19.01 -10.99 -45.41
C VAL A 215 -20.31 -11.74 -45.25
N GLY A 216 -20.65 -12.14 -44.03
CA GLY A 216 -21.95 -12.77 -43.73
C GLY A 216 -23.13 -11.84 -44.02
N VAL A 217 -23.19 -10.70 -43.33
CA VAL A 217 -24.22 -9.66 -43.59
C VAL A 217 -23.59 -8.28 -43.71
N TYR A 218 -23.92 -7.56 -44.78
CA TYR A 218 -23.50 -6.19 -45.01
C TYR A 218 -24.71 -5.25 -45.00
N VAL A 219 -24.69 -4.26 -44.11
CA VAL A 219 -25.73 -3.23 -43.96
C VAL A 219 -25.18 -1.89 -44.43
N GLY A 220 -25.68 -1.40 -45.57
CA GLY A 220 -25.24 -0.16 -46.22
C GLY A 220 -25.64 1.11 -45.45
N LYS A 221 -25.09 2.28 -45.83
CA LYS A 221 -25.13 3.54 -45.07
C LYS A 221 -26.51 4.03 -44.61
N GLU A 222 -27.52 3.90 -45.46
CA GLU A 222 -28.90 4.32 -45.16
C GLU A 222 -29.80 3.16 -44.70
N ALA A 223 -29.24 1.96 -44.60
CA ALA A 223 -29.98 0.73 -44.35
C ALA A 223 -30.31 0.53 -42.86
N THR A 224 -31.36 -0.26 -42.62
CA THR A 224 -31.69 -0.81 -41.31
C THR A 224 -31.84 -2.31 -41.40
N ALA A 225 -31.42 -3.04 -40.37
CA ALA A 225 -31.52 -4.50 -40.36
C ALA A 225 -31.96 -5.01 -38.99
N THR A 226 -32.79 -6.05 -38.98
CA THR A 226 -33.12 -6.84 -37.80
C THR A 226 -32.86 -8.31 -38.10
N ILE A 227 -31.96 -8.93 -37.34
CA ILE A 227 -31.52 -10.31 -37.54
C ILE A 227 -31.80 -11.09 -36.25
N THR A 228 -32.57 -12.17 -36.32
CA THR A 228 -32.95 -12.97 -35.16
C THR A 228 -32.60 -14.43 -35.38
N GLY A 229 -31.93 -15.09 -34.43
CA GLY A 229 -31.70 -16.55 -34.45
C GLY A 229 -30.87 -17.10 -35.61
N THR A 230 -30.19 -16.24 -36.38
CA THR A 230 -29.40 -16.64 -37.54
C THR A 230 -28.02 -17.16 -37.14
N MET A 231 -27.56 -18.22 -37.82
CA MET A 231 -26.18 -18.69 -37.74
C MET A 231 -25.33 -18.12 -38.89
N ILE A 232 -24.21 -17.48 -38.57
CA ILE A 232 -23.26 -16.94 -39.54
C ILE A 232 -21.91 -17.66 -39.34
N ARG A 233 -21.40 -18.29 -40.39
CA ARG A 233 -20.13 -19.02 -40.40
C ARG A 233 -19.21 -18.43 -41.46
N GLY A 234 -18.03 -18.00 -41.05
CA GLY A 234 -16.99 -17.51 -41.95
C GLY A 234 -16.13 -18.62 -42.53
N GLY A 235 -15.27 -18.24 -43.47
CA GLY A 235 -14.25 -19.09 -44.08
C GLY A 235 -12.90 -19.05 -43.36
N GLY A 236 -12.84 -18.52 -42.13
CA GLY A 236 -11.61 -18.29 -41.39
C GLY A 236 -10.96 -16.95 -41.72
N SER A 237 -9.67 -16.97 -42.07
CA SER A 237 -8.92 -15.77 -42.44
C SER A 237 -9.54 -15.07 -43.65
N GLY A 238 -9.60 -13.73 -43.60
CA GLY A 238 -10.24 -12.94 -44.66
C GLY A 238 -11.77 -13.00 -44.67
N SER A 239 -12.44 -13.36 -43.57
CA SER A 239 -13.91 -13.30 -43.47
C SER A 239 -14.40 -12.45 -42.31
N ARG A 240 -15.56 -11.81 -42.49
CA ARG A 240 -16.25 -10.97 -41.52
C ARG A 240 -17.64 -11.52 -41.25
N GLY A 241 -18.08 -11.46 -39.99
CA GLY A 241 -19.44 -11.85 -39.63
C GLY A 241 -20.47 -10.84 -40.14
N VAL A 242 -20.49 -9.65 -39.53
CA VAL A 242 -21.41 -8.57 -39.88
C VAL A 242 -20.67 -7.24 -40.03
N VAL A 243 -20.97 -6.51 -41.10
CA VAL A 243 -20.47 -5.14 -41.32
C VAL A 243 -21.65 -4.19 -41.40
N MET A 244 -21.66 -3.17 -40.54
CA MET A 244 -22.68 -2.15 -40.46
C MET A 244 -22.09 -0.77 -40.78
N ASN A 245 -22.51 -0.23 -41.92
CA ASN A 245 -22.40 1.19 -42.24
C ASN A 245 -23.71 1.95 -41.99
N GLY A 246 -24.81 1.22 -41.78
CA GLY A 246 -26.18 1.73 -41.74
C GLY A 246 -26.59 2.53 -40.51
N LYS A 247 -27.89 2.86 -40.45
CA LYS A 247 -28.50 3.61 -39.34
C LYS A 247 -28.69 2.75 -38.10
N THR A 248 -29.25 1.56 -38.27
CA THR A 248 -29.59 0.68 -37.14
C THR A 248 -29.46 -0.79 -37.52
N LEU A 249 -28.81 -1.56 -36.65
CA LEU A 249 -28.73 -3.02 -36.74
C LEU A 249 -29.17 -3.61 -35.40
N GLY A 250 -30.31 -4.30 -35.42
CA GLY A 250 -30.78 -5.15 -34.33
C GLY A 250 -30.37 -6.60 -34.56
N MET A 251 -29.77 -7.23 -33.56
CA MET A 251 -29.37 -8.64 -33.57
C MET A 251 -29.88 -9.32 -32.30
N SER A 252 -30.61 -10.43 -32.43
CA SER A 252 -31.13 -11.18 -31.28
C SER A 252 -30.81 -12.66 -31.42
N GLY A 253 -30.03 -13.24 -30.49
CA GLY A 253 -29.68 -14.65 -30.51
C GLY A 253 -28.86 -15.09 -31.74
N VAL A 254 -28.14 -14.17 -32.37
CA VAL A 254 -27.31 -14.44 -33.55
C VAL A 254 -25.99 -15.10 -33.13
N ASN A 255 -25.57 -16.15 -33.86
CA ASN A 255 -24.32 -16.87 -33.60
C ASN A 255 -23.36 -16.71 -34.79
N ILE A 256 -22.25 -16.03 -34.56
CA ILE A 256 -21.17 -15.82 -35.53
C ILE A 256 -19.99 -16.74 -35.15
N SER A 257 -19.38 -17.42 -36.11
CA SER A 257 -18.22 -18.29 -35.84
C SER A 257 -17.28 -18.39 -37.04
N ASN A 258 -16.02 -18.77 -36.80
CA ASN A 258 -14.99 -18.97 -37.82
C ASN A 258 -14.75 -17.74 -38.71
N VAL A 259 -14.78 -16.54 -38.13
CA VAL A 259 -14.51 -15.28 -38.83
C VAL A 259 -13.23 -14.63 -38.33
N SER A 260 -12.55 -13.87 -39.19
CA SER A 260 -11.42 -13.03 -38.78
C SER A 260 -11.89 -11.86 -37.92
N GLU A 261 -12.97 -11.19 -38.32
CA GLU A 261 -13.59 -10.09 -37.60
C GLU A 261 -15.07 -10.38 -37.36
N GLY A 262 -15.54 -10.24 -36.12
CA GLY A 262 -16.91 -10.57 -35.74
C GLY A 262 -17.96 -9.59 -36.28
N VAL A 263 -18.10 -8.45 -35.60
CA VAL A 263 -19.02 -7.36 -35.97
C VAL A 263 -18.24 -6.05 -36.07
N GLU A 264 -18.30 -5.40 -37.22
CA GLU A 264 -17.75 -4.06 -37.43
C GLU A 264 -18.91 -3.07 -37.62
N ALA A 265 -19.10 -2.12 -36.71
CA ALA A 265 -20.05 -1.02 -36.93
C ALA A 265 -19.30 0.30 -37.07
N LYS A 266 -19.37 0.87 -38.27
CA LYS A 266 -18.67 2.12 -38.61
C LYS A 266 -19.44 3.34 -38.13
N GLY A 267 -20.75 3.26 -37.93
CA GLY A 267 -21.60 4.32 -37.40
C GLY A 267 -22.99 3.80 -37.02
N GLY A 268 -23.90 4.69 -36.66
CA GLY A 268 -25.28 4.33 -36.30
C GLY A 268 -25.43 3.62 -34.95
N ILE A 269 -26.53 2.86 -34.81
CA ILE A 269 -26.88 2.13 -33.58
C ILE A 269 -26.82 0.61 -33.81
N LEU A 270 -25.90 -0.06 -33.13
CA LEU A 270 -25.85 -1.52 -33.01
C LEU A 270 -26.57 -1.94 -31.72
N ALA A 271 -27.59 -2.78 -31.80
CA ALA A 271 -28.24 -3.38 -30.64
C ALA A 271 -28.19 -4.91 -30.74
N MET A 272 -27.44 -5.56 -29.86
CA MET A 272 -27.31 -7.01 -29.82
C MET A 272 -27.79 -7.58 -28.49
N LYS A 273 -28.74 -8.52 -28.52
CA LYS A 273 -29.30 -9.20 -27.35
C LYS A 273 -29.10 -10.72 -27.48
N GLY A 274 -28.30 -11.30 -26.57
CA GLY A 274 -27.95 -12.71 -26.59
C GLY A 274 -27.10 -13.10 -27.80
N GLY A 275 -26.85 -14.40 -27.96
CA GLY A 275 -26.03 -14.93 -29.04
C GLY A 275 -24.54 -14.92 -28.74
N SER A 276 -23.74 -15.33 -29.72
CA SER A 276 -22.29 -15.49 -29.58
C SER A 276 -21.52 -15.01 -30.81
N ILE A 277 -20.31 -14.51 -30.59
CA ILE A 277 -19.37 -14.08 -31.63
C ILE A 277 -18.05 -14.81 -31.39
N GLY A 278 -17.79 -15.85 -32.19
CA GLY A 278 -16.53 -16.56 -32.28
C GLY A 278 -15.65 -15.99 -33.39
N PHE A 279 -14.45 -15.51 -33.06
CA PHE A 279 -13.53 -14.91 -34.03
C PHE A 279 -12.08 -15.40 -33.82
N ILE A 280 -11.28 -15.36 -34.89
CA ILE A 280 -9.89 -15.83 -34.89
C ILE A 280 -8.86 -14.74 -35.21
N GLY A 281 -9.31 -13.57 -35.66
CA GLY A 281 -8.47 -12.46 -36.11
C GLY A 281 -8.46 -11.26 -35.16
N ASP A 282 -8.68 -10.06 -35.68
CA ASP A 282 -8.35 -8.82 -34.98
C ASP A 282 -9.34 -8.47 -33.87
N TYR A 283 -10.65 -8.61 -34.10
CA TYR A 283 -11.64 -8.26 -33.10
C TYR A 283 -12.96 -9.03 -33.16
N GLY A 284 -13.60 -9.17 -32.00
CA GLY A 284 -14.97 -9.63 -31.87
C GLY A 284 -15.96 -8.55 -32.26
N ILE A 285 -15.84 -7.35 -31.67
CA ILE A 285 -16.65 -6.17 -32.04
C ILE A 285 -15.74 -4.95 -32.20
N SER A 286 -15.92 -4.17 -33.28
CA SER A 286 -15.22 -2.88 -33.48
C SER A 286 -16.19 -1.74 -33.76
N LEU A 287 -15.89 -0.58 -33.17
CA LEU A 287 -16.62 0.68 -33.33
C LEU A 287 -15.65 1.83 -33.63
N ASN A 288 -15.81 2.44 -34.81
CA ASN A 288 -14.71 3.20 -35.42
C ASN A 288 -15.02 4.71 -35.65
N GLN A 289 -16.27 5.11 -35.92
CA GLN A 289 -16.61 6.51 -36.29
C GLN A 289 -17.78 7.09 -35.46
N GLY A 290 -17.77 6.91 -34.14
CA GLY A 290 -18.69 7.63 -33.24
C GLY A 290 -20.10 7.04 -33.08
N GLY A 291 -20.32 5.78 -33.46
CA GLY A 291 -21.59 5.07 -33.26
C GLY A 291 -21.88 4.66 -31.82
N VAL A 292 -23.08 4.11 -31.58
CA VAL A 292 -23.52 3.59 -30.28
C VAL A 292 -23.77 2.10 -30.38
N ALA A 293 -23.29 1.32 -29.41
CA ALA A 293 -23.62 -0.09 -29.28
C ALA A 293 -24.27 -0.43 -27.94
N PHE A 294 -25.32 -1.25 -27.98
CA PHE A 294 -25.98 -1.85 -26.82
C PHE A 294 -25.81 -3.36 -26.90
N LEU A 295 -25.11 -3.96 -25.93
CA LEU A 295 -24.84 -5.39 -25.88
C LEU A 295 -25.44 -5.98 -24.60
N GLY A 296 -26.40 -6.89 -24.71
CA GLY A 296 -27.04 -7.53 -23.56
C GLY A 296 -26.94 -9.05 -23.61
N GLY A 297 -26.25 -9.68 -22.65
CA GLY A 297 -26.09 -11.14 -22.59
C GLY A 297 -25.31 -11.73 -23.76
N VAL A 298 -24.46 -10.94 -24.41
CA VAL A 298 -23.67 -11.37 -25.58
C VAL A 298 -22.40 -12.08 -25.12
N THR A 299 -22.06 -13.18 -25.79
CA THR A 299 -20.77 -13.87 -25.61
C THR A 299 -19.82 -13.52 -26.75
N ILE A 300 -18.63 -13.03 -26.44
CA ILE A 300 -17.54 -12.79 -27.40
C ILE A 300 -16.40 -13.74 -27.06
N LYS A 301 -16.07 -14.64 -27.99
CA LYS A 301 -15.09 -15.70 -27.79
C LYS A 301 -13.99 -15.59 -28.86
N GLY A 302 -12.75 -15.38 -28.43
CA GLY A 302 -11.60 -15.55 -29.32
C GLY A 302 -11.23 -17.03 -29.51
N SER A 303 -10.18 -17.29 -30.26
CA SER A 303 -9.59 -18.64 -30.43
C SER A 303 -8.18 -18.74 -29.82
N GLY A 304 -7.86 -17.93 -28.81
CA GLY A 304 -6.50 -17.77 -28.29
C GLY A 304 -5.58 -16.93 -29.19
N THR A 305 -5.83 -16.89 -30.51
CA THR A 305 -5.21 -15.94 -31.46
C THR A 305 -6.01 -14.66 -31.63
N GLY A 306 -7.28 -14.64 -31.19
CA GLY A 306 -8.17 -13.48 -31.27
C GLY A 306 -7.57 -12.31 -30.50
N LYS A 307 -7.26 -11.20 -31.19
CA LYS A 307 -6.45 -10.13 -30.59
C LYS A 307 -7.24 -9.30 -29.57
N THR A 308 -8.43 -8.82 -29.92
CA THR A 308 -9.20 -7.91 -29.04
C THR A 308 -10.66 -8.32 -28.97
N GLY A 309 -11.26 -8.49 -27.79
CA GLY A 309 -12.70 -8.73 -27.67
C GLY A 309 -13.52 -7.58 -28.25
N ILE A 310 -13.35 -6.39 -27.66
CA ILE A 310 -14.01 -5.14 -28.12
C ILE A 310 -12.97 -4.06 -28.41
N LYS A 311 -13.00 -3.48 -29.61
CA LYS A 311 -12.21 -2.33 -30.01
C LYS A 311 -13.10 -1.10 -30.17
N LEU A 312 -12.82 -0.05 -29.40
CA LEU A 312 -13.57 1.21 -29.44
C LEU A 312 -12.61 2.36 -29.76
N SER A 313 -12.83 3.02 -30.89
CA SER A 313 -12.04 4.19 -31.33
C SER A 313 -12.83 5.49 -31.37
N GLY A 314 -14.05 5.49 -30.83
CA GLY A 314 -14.93 6.65 -30.70
C GLY A 314 -16.38 6.20 -30.50
N GLY A 315 -17.22 7.04 -29.90
CA GLY A 315 -18.63 6.71 -29.64
C GLY A 315 -18.88 6.10 -28.26
N ARG A 316 -19.92 5.26 -28.12
CA ARG A 316 -20.36 4.71 -26.83
C ARG A 316 -20.72 3.22 -26.91
N VAL A 317 -20.32 2.45 -25.90
CA VAL A 317 -20.77 1.06 -25.71
C VAL A 317 -21.39 0.89 -24.33
N ASP A 318 -22.62 0.43 -24.31
CA ASP A 318 -23.32 -0.03 -23.10
C ASP A 318 -23.44 -1.54 -23.12
N MET A 319 -23.01 -2.20 -22.04
CA MET A 319 -22.99 -3.64 -21.90
C MET A 319 -23.74 -4.08 -20.64
N PHE A 320 -24.55 -5.13 -20.77
CA PHE A 320 -25.34 -5.72 -19.69
C PHE A 320 -25.13 -7.24 -19.69
N GLY A 321 -24.33 -7.76 -18.75
CA GLY A 321 -24.03 -9.19 -18.68
C GLY A 321 -23.30 -9.76 -19.91
N THR A 322 -22.52 -8.92 -20.61
CA THR A 322 -21.69 -9.34 -21.75
C THR A 322 -20.45 -10.08 -21.24
N ASN A 323 -20.11 -11.20 -21.89
CA ASN A 323 -18.98 -12.04 -21.52
C ASN A 323 -17.93 -12.04 -22.64
N ILE A 324 -16.70 -11.69 -22.33
CA ILE A 324 -15.55 -11.72 -23.24
C ILE A 324 -14.58 -12.79 -22.73
N ARG A 325 -14.12 -13.71 -23.58
CA ARG A 325 -13.16 -14.75 -23.19
C ARG A 325 -12.28 -15.22 -24.34
N ASP A 326 -11.18 -15.88 -23.99
CA ASP A 326 -10.23 -16.49 -24.94
C ASP A 326 -9.60 -15.47 -25.93
N VAL A 327 -9.42 -14.23 -25.49
CA VAL A 327 -8.84 -13.12 -26.26
C VAL A 327 -7.51 -12.65 -25.69
N HIS A 328 -6.61 -12.13 -26.53
CA HIS A 328 -5.34 -11.55 -26.07
C HIS A 328 -5.57 -10.27 -25.25
N LYS A 329 -6.50 -9.41 -25.68
CA LYS A 329 -6.96 -8.21 -24.97
C LYS A 329 -8.47 -8.25 -24.82
N GLY A 330 -8.99 -8.00 -23.63
CA GLY A 330 -10.45 -7.94 -23.42
C GLY A 330 -11.08 -6.78 -24.20
N MET A 331 -10.71 -5.55 -23.84
CA MET A 331 -11.17 -4.32 -24.46
C MET A 331 -10.01 -3.35 -24.73
N THR A 332 -10.01 -2.73 -25.91
CA THR A 332 -9.08 -1.63 -26.25
C THR A 332 -9.89 -0.39 -26.61
N ILE A 333 -9.78 0.66 -25.81
CA ILE A 333 -10.59 1.87 -25.91
C ILE A 333 -9.68 3.09 -26.11
N THR A 334 -9.51 3.51 -27.36
CA THR A 334 -8.66 4.68 -27.65
C THR A 334 -9.39 5.98 -27.39
N GLU A 335 -10.66 6.07 -27.77
CA GLU A 335 -11.54 7.22 -27.55
C GLU A 335 -12.98 6.73 -27.31
N GLY A 336 -13.79 7.53 -26.60
CA GLY A 336 -15.21 7.22 -26.35
C GLY A 336 -15.54 6.77 -24.91
N ILE A 337 -16.76 6.27 -24.74
CA ILE A 337 -17.36 5.96 -23.44
C ILE A 337 -17.77 4.49 -23.36
N VAL A 338 -17.38 3.81 -22.28
CA VAL A 338 -17.83 2.45 -21.97
C VAL A 338 -18.65 2.44 -20.68
N ARG A 339 -19.78 1.74 -20.69
CA ARG A 339 -20.56 1.42 -19.49
C ARG A 339 -20.81 -0.09 -19.46
N MET A 340 -20.40 -0.75 -18.39
CA MET A 340 -20.59 -2.19 -18.23
C MET A 340 -21.25 -2.52 -16.90
N PHE A 341 -22.35 -3.28 -16.96
CA PHE A 341 -23.11 -3.74 -15.80
C PHE A 341 -23.17 -5.26 -15.82
N GLY A 342 -22.49 -5.93 -14.89
CA GLY A 342 -22.38 -7.39 -14.89
C GLY A 342 -21.48 -7.94 -16.01
N GLY A 343 -21.33 -9.26 -16.04
CA GLY A 343 -20.54 -9.96 -17.06
C GLY A 343 -19.07 -10.18 -16.67
N GLU A 344 -18.35 -10.83 -17.57
CA GLU A 344 -16.95 -11.22 -17.39
C GLU A 344 -16.06 -10.73 -18.54
N ILE A 345 -14.80 -10.44 -18.21
CA ILE A 345 -13.73 -10.17 -19.16
C ILE A 345 -12.56 -11.09 -18.82
N GLY A 346 -12.48 -12.22 -19.51
CA GLY A 346 -11.34 -13.13 -19.53
C GLY A 346 -10.38 -12.76 -20.66
N PHE A 347 -9.09 -12.62 -20.34
CA PHE A 347 -8.04 -12.33 -21.33
C PHE A 347 -6.77 -13.15 -21.07
N MET A 348 -5.96 -13.34 -22.11
CA MET A 348 -4.76 -14.20 -22.07
C MET A 348 -3.45 -13.43 -22.31
N GLY A 349 -3.54 -12.15 -22.64
CA GLY A 349 -2.40 -11.33 -23.07
C GLY A 349 -2.20 -10.09 -22.23
N ASN A 350 -2.18 -8.92 -22.89
CA ASN A 350 -1.68 -7.69 -22.30
C ASN A 350 -2.59 -7.12 -21.22
N TYR A 351 -3.91 -7.06 -21.47
CA TYR A 351 -4.85 -6.46 -20.52
C TYR A 351 -6.29 -6.91 -20.69
N GLY A 352 -7.04 -6.84 -19.59
CA GLY A 352 -8.49 -6.97 -19.58
C GLY A 352 -9.14 -5.73 -20.22
N ILE A 353 -8.83 -4.54 -19.71
CA ILE A 353 -9.33 -3.26 -20.25
C ILE A 353 -8.15 -2.30 -20.43
N GLY A 354 -7.92 -1.84 -21.66
CA GLY A 354 -6.94 -0.82 -22.00
C GLY A 354 -7.62 0.49 -22.42
N LEU A 355 -7.27 1.61 -21.78
CA LEU A 355 -7.81 2.94 -22.05
C LEU A 355 -6.70 3.96 -22.34
N SER A 356 -6.97 4.86 -23.28
CA SER A 356 -6.14 6.06 -23.49
C SER A 356 -6.94 7.36 -23.30
N LYS A 357 -7.52 7.95 -24.34
CA LYS A 357 -8.30 9.20 -24.25
C LYS A 357 -9.80 8.92 -24.05
N SER A 358 -10.13 8.11 -23.06
CA SER A 358 -11.47 7.51 -22.92
C SER A 358 -11.94 7.38 -21.48
N THR A 359 -13.24 7.10 -21.29
CA THR A 359 -13.84 6.89 -19.96
C THR A 359 -14.56 5.55 -19.89
N ALA A 360 -14.35 4.80 -18.80
CA ALA A 360 -15.10 3.57 -18.53
C ALA A 360 -15.76 3.61 -17.15
N ALA A 361 -17.03 3.19 -17.09
CA ALA A 361 -17.77 2.96 -15.87
C ALA A 361 -18.19 1.49 -15.78
N LEU A 362 -17.72 0.79 -14.76
CA LEU A 362 -17.90 -0.66 -14.58
C LEU A 362 -18.61 -0.92 -13.24
N LYS A 363 -19.64 -1.75 -13.25
CA LYS A 363 -20.36 -2.18 -12.05
C LYS A 363 -20.59 -3.69 -12.03
N ASN A 364 -20.20 -4.36 -10.95
CA ASN A 364 -20.36 -5.81 -10.76
C ASN A 364 -19.73 -6.66 -11.89
N VAL A 365 -18.55 -6.25 -12.37
CA VAL A 365 -17.82 -6.92 -13.46
C VAL A 365 -16.70 -7.79 -12.89
N ARG A 366 -16.47 -8.97 -13.49
CA ARG A 366 -15.30 -9.81 -13.20
C ARG A 366 -14.27 -9.69 -14.32
N ILE A 367 -13.02 -9.43 -13.97
CA ILE A 367 -11.89 -9.35 -14.89
C ILE A 367 -10.87 -10.41 -14.47
N THR A 368 -10.58 -11.35 -15.35
CA THR A 368 -9.69 -12.49 -15.08
C THR A 368 -8.61 -12.56 -16.14
N GLY A 369 -7.34 -12.61 -15.71
CA GLY A 369 -6.19 -12.71 -16.60
C GLY A 369 -5.55 -14.11 -16.63
N PRO A 370 -4.36 -14.23 -17.25
CA PRO A 370 -3.62 -15.48 -17.38
C PRO A 370 -2.67 -15.77 -16.19
N SER A 371 -3.12 -15.53 -14.96
CA SER A 371 -2.34 -15.64 -13.72
C SER A 371 -1.16 -14.65 -13.61
N ASN A 372 0.04 -14.98 -14.10
CA ASN A 372 1.27 -14.22 -13.82
C ASN A 372 1.67 -13.23 -14.94
N LYS A 373 0.76 -12.97 -15.89
CA LYS A 373 0.97 -12.00 -16.98
C LYS A 373 -0.21 -11.05 -17.09
N GLY A 374 0.01 -9.94 -17.76
CA GLY A 374 -1.03 -9.00 -18.11
C GLY A 374 -1.52 -8.11 -16.96
N THR A 375 -2.29 -7.09 -17.33
CA THR A 375 -2.85 -6.10 -16.41
C THR A 375 -4.37 -6.16 -16.42
N GLY A 376 -5.04 -6.20 -15.27
CA GLY A 376 -6.50 -6.20 -15.22
C GLY A 376 -7.09 -4.96 -15.93
N VAL A 377 -6.72 -3.78 -15.43
CA VAL A 377 -7.08 -2.48 -16.02
C VAL A 377 -5.84 -1.63 -16.25
N TYR A 378 -5.61 -1.24 -17.50
CA TYR A 378 -4.51 -0.39 -17.93
C TYR A 378 -5.07 0.93 -18.49
N ALA A 379 -4.87 2.04 -17.78
CA ALA A 379 -5.36 3.35 -18.18
C ALA A 379 -4.20 4.34 -18.38
N THR A 380 -4.16 5.00 -19.53
CA THR A 380 -3.08 5.93 -19.90
C THR A 380 -3.65 7.25 -20.40
N GLY A 381 -2.92 8.35 -20.22
CA GLY A 381 -3.41 9.67 -20.63
C GLY A 381 -4.60 10.16 -19.78
N MET A 382 -5.24 11.23 -20.21
CA MET A 382 -6.29 11.95 -19.43
C MET A 382 -7.63 11.19 -19.28
N GLY A 383 -7.65 9.88 -19.55
CA GLY A 383 -8.84 9.04 -19.39
C GLY A 383 -9.19 8.75 -17.92
N GLY A 384 -10.43 8.30 -17.69
CA GLY A 384 -10.98 8.03 -16.36
C GLY A 384 -11.63 6.65 -16.25
N VAL A 385 -11.36 5.93 -15.16
CA VAL A 385 -12.01 4.64 -14.87
C VAL A 385 -12.75 4.69 -13.55
N MET A 386 -14.04 4.38 -13.59
CA MET A 386 -14.88 4.21 -12.41
C MET A 386 -15.27 2.74 -12.28
N MET A 387 -14.97 2.15 -11.13
CA MET A 387 -15.23 0.75 -10.81
C MET A 387 -16.04 0.65 -9.53
N LYS A 388 -17.20 -0.01 -9.58
CA LYS A 388 -18.01 -0.32 -8.39
C LYS A 388 -18.23 -1.83 -8.30
N GLU A 389 -17.82 -2.43 -7.18
CA GLU A 389 -17.97 -3.88 -6.96
C GLU A 389 -17.31 -4.74 -8.07
N VAL A 390 -16.20 -4.25 -8.63
CA VAL A 390 -15.42 -4.98 -9.64
C VAL A 390 -14.46 -5.94 -8.96
N ARG A 391 -14.31 -7.15 -9.53
CA ARG A 391 -13.34 -8.15 -9.07
C ARG A 391 -12.30 -8.38 -10.16
N ILE A 392 -11.04 -8.14 -9.82
CA ILE A 392 -9.88 -8.44 -10.67
C ILE A 392 -9.12 -9.60 -10.02
N SER A 393 -8.77 -10.62 -10.80
CA SER A 393 -8.03 -11.79 -10.32
C SER A 393 -7.16 -12.39 -11.41
N GLU A 394 -6.17 -13.20 -11.00
CA GLU A 394 -5.28 -13.94 -11.92
C GLU A 394 -4.55 -13.00 -12.89
N VAL A 395 -4.00 -11.90 -12.37
CA VAL A 395 -3.24 -10.91 -13.16
C VAL A 395 -1.88 -10.64 -12.53
N ARG A 396 -0.88 -10.28 -13.34
CA ARG A 396 0.40 -9.78 -12.81
C ARG A 396 0.21 -8.45 -12.10
N THR A 397 -0.51 -7.53 -12.75
CA THR A 397 -0.80 -6.20 -12.22
C THR A 397 -2.31 -6.00 -12.18
N GLY A 398 -2.84 -5.58 -11.04
CA GLY A 398 -4.27 -5.36 -10.89
C GLY A 398 -4.76 -4.19 -11.74
N VAL A 399 -4.33 -2.98 -11.37
CA VAL A 399 -4.67 -1.73 -12.01
C VAL A 399 -3.40 -0.91 -12.22
N TRP A 400 -3.20 -0.40 -13.42
CA TRP A 400 -2.08 0.49 -13.73
C TRP A 400 -2.59 1.74 -14.45
N VAL A 401 -2.37 2.90 -13.84
CA VAL A 401 -2.84 4.21 -14.31
C VAL A 401 -1.66 5.14 -14.54
N ILE A 402 -1.62 5.81 -15.70
CA ILE A 402 -0.59 6.79 -16.06
C ILE A 402 -1.26 8.10 -16.49
N ASN A 403 -1.10 9.17 -15.72
CA ASN A 403 -1.67 10.52 -15.95
C ASN A 403 -3.21 10.54 -16.10
N GLY A 404 -3.91 9.58 -15.48
CA GLY A 404 -5.36 9.40 -15.57
C GLY A 404 -6.07 9.52 -14.22
N LYS A 405 -7.37 9.24 -14.22
CA LYS A 405 -8.19 9.20 -12.99
C LYS A 405 -8.75 7.82 -12.71
N LEU A 406 -8.66 7.37 -11.46
CA LEU A 406 -9.23 6.11 -11.00
C LEU A 406 -10.18 6.34 -9.83
N ILE A 407 -11.37 5.78 -9.90
CA ILE A 407 -12.29 5.68 -8.75
C ILE A 407 -12.68 4.21 -8.60
N MET A 408 -12.41 3.62 -7.45
CA MET A 408 -12.83 2.26 -7.13
C MET A 408 -13.60 2.25 -5.81
N HIS A 409 -14.83 1.73 -5.82
CA HIS A 409 -15.69 1.62 -4.64
C HIS A 409 -16.17 0.19 -4.45
N LYS A 410 -15.77 -0.44 -3.35
CA LYS A 410 -15.92 -1.88 -3.08
C LYS A 410 -15.23 -2.73 -4.15
N GLY A 411 -15.33 -4.05 -4.01
CA GLY A 411 -14.70 -5.00 -4.92
C GLY A 411 -13.32 -5.43 -4.44
N SER A 412 -12.59 -6.10 -5.33
CA SER A 412 -11.30 -6.70 -4.97
C SER A 412 -10.32 -6.71 -6.14
N VAL A 413 -9.04 -6.60 -5.81
CA VAL A 413 -7.91 -6.72 -6.72
C VAL A 413 -6.97 -7.79 -6.17
N ALA A 414 -7.00 -8.99 -6.76
CA ALA A 414 -6.05 -10.05 -6.49
C ALA A 414 -5.01 -10.11 -7.61
N PHE A 415 -3.72 -10.11 -7.25
CA PHE A 415 -2.62 -10.04 -8.22
C PHE A 415 -1.45 -10.95 -7.83
N ASN A 416 -0.63 -11.30 -8.83
CA ASN A 416 0.43 -12.32 -8.77
C ASN A 416 1.80 -11.77 -9.22
N GLY A 417 1.99 -10.45 -9.17
CA GLY A 417 3.20 -9.79 -9.64
C GLY A 417 3.39 -8.44 -8.99
N ASP A 418 3.98 -7.48 -9.71
CA ASP A 418 4.56 -6.28 -9.09
C ASP A 418 3.57 -5.44 -8.25
N TYR A 419 2.38 -5.16 -8.79
CA TYR A 419 1.50 -4.12 -8.24
C TYR A 419 0.02 -4.53 -8.20
N GLY A 420 -0.63 -4.27 -7.06
CA GLY A 420 -2.09 -4.28 -6.96
C GLY A 420 -2.69 -3.09 -7.71
N VAL A 421 -2.41 -1.88 -7.23
CA VAL A 421 -2.76 -0.62 -7.89
C VAL A 421 -1.51 0.25 -8.03
N SER A 422 -1.13 0.59 -9.26
CA SER A 422 -0.01 1.48 -9.56
C SER A 422 -0.49 2.75 -10.26
N LEU A 423 -0.15 3.90 -9.70
CA LEU A 423 -0.47 5.22 -10.24
C LEU A 423 0.82 5.99 -10.54
N ILE A 424 0.99 6.40 -11.80
CA ILE A 424 2.11 7.24 -12.26
C ILE A 424 1.53 8.57 -12.76
N GLY A 425 1.54 9.58 -11.90
CA GLY A 425 0.82 10.83 -12.12
C GLY A 425 -0.71 10.66 -12.13
N GLY A 426 -1.45 11.76 -11.95
CA GLY A 426 -2.92 11.74 -11.86
C GLY A 426 -3.45 11.43 -10.46
N ASP A 427 -4.71 10.99 -10.39
CA ASP A 427 -5.46 10.84 -9.14
C ASP A 427 -6.16 9.48 -9.03
N ALA A 428 -6.10 8.86 -7.86
CA ALA A 428 -6.88 7.66 -7.53
C ALA A 428 -7.66 7.81 -6.22
N ALA A 429 -8.92 7.38 -6.21
CA ALA A 429 -9.76 7.29 -5.02
C ALA A 429 -10.25 5.85 -4.83
N LEU A 430 -9.80 5.19 -3.77
CA LEU A 430 -10.15 3.82 -3.42
C LEU A 430 -11.01 3.82 -2.14
N LYS A 431 -12.21 3.26 -2.19
CA LYS A 431 -13.11 3.18 -1.03
C LYS A 431 -13.57 1.75 -0.80
N ASP A 432 -13.32 1.19 0.38
CA ASP A 432 -13.72 -0.16 0.77
C ASP A 432 -13.21 -1.27 -0.17
N VAL A 433 -12.04 -1.07 -0.78
CA VAL A 433 -11.42 -2.00 -1.74
C VAL A 433 -10.53 -3.00 -1.00
N ARG A 434 -10.59 -4.29 -1.38
CA ARG A 434 -9.63 -5.30 -0.92
C ARG A 434 -8.55 -5.53 -1.96
N ILE A 435 -7.29 -5.43 -1.58
CA ILE A 435 -6.13 -5.66 -2.47
C ILE A 435 -5.30 -6.78 -1.86
N THR A 436 -5.07 -7.86 -2.60
CA THR A 436 -4.41 -9.06 -2.07
C THR A 436 -3.35 -9.57 -3.03
N GLY A 437 -2.11 -9.70 -2.54
CA GLY A 437 -1.00 -10.30 -3.29
C GLY A 437 -0.82 -11.78 -2.97
N GLN A 438 0.35 -12.32 -3.32
CA GLN A 438 0.76 -13.70 -3.03
C GLN A 438 1.70 -13.80 -1.83
N GLY A 439 2.18 -12.67 -1.31
CA GLY A 439 3.03 -12.60 -0.13
C GLY A 439 4.52 -12.55 -0.47
N HIS A 440 4.86 -12.30 -1.73
CA HIS A 440 6.26 -12.13 -2.13
C HIS A 440 6.78 -10.75 -1.74
N GLU A 441 8.06 -10.67 -1.37
CA GLU A 441 8.67 -9.46 -0.80
C GLU A 441 8.73 -8.24 -1.74
N THR A 442 8.63 -8.46 -3.06
CA THR A 442 8.67 -7.39 -4.08
C THR A 442 7.29 -6.83 -4.44
N GLU A 443 6.22 -7.46 -3.98
CA GLU A 443 4.85 -7.06 -4.33
C GLU A 443 4.43 -5.82 -3.55
N VAL A 444 3.75 -4.89 -4.22
CA VAL A 444 3.24 -3.67 -3.59
C VAL A 444 1.74 -3.57 -3.80
N ALA A 445 0.96 -3.44 -2.72
CA ALA A 445 -0.50 -3.33 -2.87
C ALA A 445 -0.91 -2.01 -3.54
N VAL A 446 -0.36 -0.88 -3.09
CA VAL A 446 -0.59 0.43 -3.70
C VAL A 446 0.71 1.20 -3.88
N LYS A 447 0.98 1.64 -5.12
CA LYS A 447 2.13 2.48 -5.46
C LYS A 447 1.68 3.82 -6.06
N ALA A 448 2.13 4.92 -5.47
CA ALA A 448 1.91 6.28 -5.94
C ALA A 448 3.25 6.92 -6.34
N LEU A 449 3.41 7.16 -7.64
CA LEU A 449 4.57 7.83 -8.23
C LEU A 449 4.12 9.16 -8.83
N MET A 450 4.58 10.30 -8.30
CA MET A 450 4.19 11.66 -8.74
C MET A 450 2.68 12.00 -8.70
N GLY A 451 1.80 11.07 -8.30
CA GLY A 451 0.34 11.21 -8.28
C GLY A 451 -0.25 11.15 -6.88
N THR A 452 -1.55 11.39 -6.77
CA THR A 452 -2.27 11.38 -5.49
C THR A 452 -3.19 10.17 -5.37
N VAL A 453 -3.10 9.42 -4.28
CA VAL A 453 -3.97 8.29 -3.97
C VAL A 453 -4.68 8.53 -2.64
N ALA A 454 -6.01 8.59 -2.65
CA ALA A 454 -6.84 8.63 -1.45
C ALA A 454 -7.51 7.28 -1.22
N ILE A 455 -7.35 6.71 -0.04
CA ILE A 455 -7.88 5.41 0.35
C ILE A 455 -8.70 5.59 1.62
N LYS A 456 -9.97 5.17 1.58
CA LYS A 456 -10.85 5.17 2.74
C LYS A 456 -11.42 3.78 2.99
N GLY A 457 -11.12 3.21 4.15
CA GLY A 457 -11.43 1.83 4.49
C GLY A 457 -10.67 0.84 3.59
N GLY A 458 -11.18 -0.39 3.52
CA GLY A 458 -10.56 -1.45 2.74
C GLY A 458 -9.38 -2.12 3.45
N GLU A 459 -8.81 -3.12 2.78
CA GLU A 459 -7.76 -3.96 3.32
C GLU A 459 -6.73 -4.27 2.24
N MET A 460 -5.45 -4.17 2.59
CA MET A 460 -4.32 -4.63 1.78
C MET A 460 -3.65 -5.77 2.51
N SER A 461 -3.52 -6.92 1.87
CA SER A 461 -3.00 -8.10 2.53
C SER A 461 -2.12 -8.99 1.68
N ASN A 462 -1.25 -9.73 2.37
CA ASN A 462 -0.35 -10.71 1.77
C ASN A 462 0.52 -10.11 0.66
N VAL A 463 1.26 -9.05 0.97
CA VAL A 463 2.16 -8.35 0.03
C VAL A 463 3.50 -8.05 0.69
N GLY A 464 4.51 -7.81 -0.15
CA GLY A 464 5.82 -7.32 0.27
C GLY A 464 5.71 -5.96 0.95
N THR A 465 5.18 -4.95 0.28
CA THR A 465 4.93 -3.62 0.83
C THR A 465 3.45 -3.28 0.73
N GLY A 466 2.84 -2.79 1.81
CA GLY A 466 1.46 -2.31 1.78
C GLY A 466 1.31 -1.09 0.85
N VAL A 467 2.01 0.00 1.16
CA VAL A 467 1.90 1.26 0.43
C VAL A 467 3.27 1.84 0.12
N GLU A 468 3.47 2.29 -1.11
CA GLU A 468 4.65 3.05 -1.55
C GLU A 468 4.26 4.44 -2.07
N ALA A 469 4.92 5.49 -1.57
CA ALA A 469 4.81 6.85 -2.07
C ALA A 469 6.19 7.37 -2.48
N THR A 470 6.42 7.62 -3.76
CA THR A 470 7.74 8.01 -4.27
C THR A 470 7.71 9.15 -5.30
N ASN A 471 8.84 9.85 -5.46
CA ASN A 471 9.04 10.98 -6.40
C ASN A 471 7.88 12.00 -6.41
N GLY A 472 7.59 12.61 -5.27
CA GLY A 472 6.49 13.55 -5.06
C GLY A 472 5.10 12.92 -4.94
N GLY A 473 4.98 11.58 -4.92
CA GLY A 473 3.71 10.89 -4.73
C GLY A 473 3.08 11.18 -3.36
N ALA A 474 1.76 11.31 -3.32
CA ALA A 474 0.99 11.59 -2.11
C ALA A 474 -0.06 10.50 -1.85
N VAL A 475 -0.09 9.94 -0.63
CA VAL A 475 -1.08 8.93 -0.25
C VAL A 475 -1.80 9.31 1.05
N TRP A 476 -3.14 9.35 0.98
CA TRP A 476 -4.02 9.56 2.12
C TRP A 476 -4.72 8.25 2.47
N LEU A 477 -4.56 7.78 3.71
CA LEU A 477 -5.12 6.54 4.24
C LEU A 477 -6.06 6.90 5.40
N VAL A 478 -7.34 6.55 5.30
CA VAL A 478 -8.33 6.80 6.36
C VAL A 478 -9.02 5.49 6.70
N ASP A 479 -8.91 5.03 7.94
CA ASP A 479 -9.45 3.74 8.41
C ASP A 479 -8.98 2.51 7.59
N THR A 480 -7.83 2.62 6.93
CA THR A 480 -7.27 1.57 6.07
C THR A 480 -6.54 0.51 6.90
N LYS A 481 -6.63 -0.77 6.48
CA LYS A 481 -5.95 -1.89 7.15
C LYS A 481 -4.86 -2.49 6.25
N LEU A 482 -3.63 -2.53 6.75
CA LEU A 482 -2.54 -3.31 6.19
C LEU A 482 -2.38 -4.57 7.05
N ARG A 483 -2.60 -5.76 6.47
CA ARG A 483 -2.59 -7.03 7.20
C ARG A 483 -1.64 -8.03 6.56
N ASP A 484 -0.87 -8.74 7.37
CA ASP A 484 0.08 -9.76 6.90
C ASP A 484 1.05 -9.23 5.83
N VAL A 485 1.42 -7.95 5.94
CA VAL A 485 2.40 -7.33 5.03
C VAL A 485 3.82 -7.55 5.54
N TYR A 486 4.80 -7.69 4.65
CA TYR A 486 6.20 -7.78 5.08
C TYR A 486 6.69 -6.39 5.56
N LYS A 487 6.48 -5.35 4.76
CA LYS A 487 6.73 -3.94 5.05
C LYS A 487 5.39 -3.19 5.03
N GLY A 488 5.18 -2.27 5.97
CA GLY A 488 3.96 -1.47 6.02
C GLY A 488 3.91 -0.40 4.93
N VAL A 489 4.40 0.79 5.26
CA VAL A 489 4.43 1.96 4.38
C VAL A 489 5.88 2.35 4.08
N SER A 490 6.20 2.59 2.82
CA SER A 490 7.48 3.12 2.37
C SER A 490 7.29 4.46 1.68
N VAL A 491 8.09 5.45 2.07
CA VAL A 491 8.05 6.81 1.53
C VAL A 491 9.46 7.22 1.13
N GLU A 492 9.65 7.44 -0.17
CA GLU A 492 10.92 7.87 -0.76
C GLU A 492 10.71 9.14 -1.57
N ASP A 493 10.95 10.30 -0.96
CA ASP A 493 10.57 11.61 -1.52
C ASP A 493 9.06 11.69 -1.79
N GLY A 494 8.22 11.48 -0.77
CA GLY A 494 6.77 11.50 -0.91
C GLY A 494 6.05 12.05 0.31
N VAL A 495 4.71 12.01 0.28
CA VAL A 495 3.86 12.40 1.41
C VAL A 495 2.90 11.27 1.73
N VAL A 496 2.86 10.85 2.99
CA VAL A 496 1.82 9.95 3.49
C VAL A 496 1.09 10.59 4.66
N HIS A 497 -0.23 10.53 4.61
CA HIS A 497 -1.09 10.84 5.74
C HIS A 497 -1.93 9.61 6.07
N MET A 498 -1.88 9.14 7.31
CA MET A 498 -2.70 8.04 7.79
C MET A 498 -3.48 8.46 9.04
N GLU A 499 -4.81 8.34 8.97
CA GLU A 499 -5.75 8.64 10.05
C GLU A 499 -6.55 7.37 10.40
N GLY A 500 -6.47 6.94 11.66
CA GLY A 500 -7.03 5.68 12.10
C GLY A 500 -6.37 4.46 11.43
N GLY A 501 -7.08 3.34 11.40
CA GLY A 501 -6.63 2.13 10.72
C GLY A 501 -5.52 1.34 11.46
N GLU A 502 -4.99 0.34 10.76
CA GLU A 502 -4.08 -0.68 11.31
C GLU A 502 -2.90 -0.94 10.36
N ILE A 503 -1.68 -1.06 10.89
CA ILE A 503 -0.50 -1.58 10.18
C ILE A 503 0.00 -2.82 10.92
N ASN A 504 -0.27 -4.01 10.38
CA ASN A 504 0.24 -5.27 10.90
C ASN A 504 1.33 -5.81 9.97
N PHE A 505 2.58 -5.78 10.43
CA PHE A 505 3.74 -6.12 9.62
C PHE A 505 4.63 -7.18 10.28
N LYS A 506 5.36 -7.96 9.48
CA LYS A 506 6.24 -9.05 9.95
C LYS A 506 7.72 -8.90 9.60
N GLY A 507 8.03 -8.05 8.62
CA GLY A 507 9.38 -7.84 8.08
C GLY A 507 10.11 -6.67 8.74
N ASP A 508 10.87 -5.94 7.92
CA ASP A 508 11.86 -4.98 8.40
C ASP A 508 11.27 -3.74 9.07
N TYR A 509 10.16 -3.21 8.53
CA TYR A 509 9.59 -1.97 9.04
C TYR A 509 8.09 -1.81 8.87
N GLY A 510 7.49 -1.06 9.80
CA GLY A 510 6.11 -0.62 9.73
C GLY A 510 5.96 0.63 8.87
N VAL A 511 6.78 1.66 9.11
CA VAL A 511 6.87 2.88 8.30
C VAL A 511 8.33 3.21 8.05
N TYR A 512 8.71 3.34 6.78
CA TYR A 512 10.02 3.81 6.34
C TYR A 512 9.88 5.15 5.62
N LEU A 513 10.66 6.14 6.04
CA LEU A 513 10.72 7.46 5.43
C LEU A 513 12.17 7.80 5.09
N ASN A 514 12.45 7.94 3.79
CA ASN A 514 13.72 8.39 3.23
C ASN A 514 13.44 9.60 2.35
N GLN A 515 13.44 10.79 2.95
CA GLN A 515 12.93 12.04 2.38
C GLN A 515 11.39 12.11 2.27
N GLY A 516 10.82 13.28 2.58
CA GLY A 516 9.38 13.55 2.52
C GLY A 516 8.73 13.76 3.89
N MET A 517 7.42 13.54 3.95
CA MET A 517 6.63 13.72 5.18
C MET A 517 5.70 12.53 5.45
N ALA A 518 5.61 12.10 6.70
CA ALA A 518 4.58 11.17 7.14
C ALA A 518 3.80 11.72 8.35
N ALA A 519 2.48 11.77 8.24
CA ALA A 519 1.56 12.11 9.33
C ALA A 519 0.79 10.86 9.77
N LEU A 520 0.85 10.49 11.05
CA LEU A 520 0.22 9.30 11.61
C LEU A 520 -0.70 9.68 12.78
N ILE A 521 -2.01 9.64 12.61
CA ILE A 521 -2.99 10.08 13.61
C ILE A 521 -3.86 8.88 14.03
N ALA A 522 -3.83 8.54 15.32
CA ALA A 522 -4.60 7.42 15.89
C ALA A 522 -4.38 6.06 15.18
N VAL A 523 -3.19 5.85 14.63
CA VAL A 523 -2.81 4.62 13.92
C VAL A 523 -2.43 3.54 14.93
N LYS A 524 -2.90 2.30 14.72
CA LYS A 524 -2.43 1.13 15.45
C LYS A 524 -1.42 0.36 14.62
N MET A 525 -0.24 0.10 15.17
CA MET A 525 0.80 -0.72 14.56
C MET A 525 1.06 -1.97 15.41
N THR A 526 1.04 -3.14 14.78
CA THR A 526 1.30 -4.42 15.45
C THR A 526 2.42 -5.14 14.71
N TYR A 527 3.44 -5.59 15.43
CA TYR A 527 4.49 -6.43 14.86
C TYR A 527 4.15 -7.90 15.08
N THR A 528 4.12 -8.67 13.99
CA THR A 528 3.79 -10.11 14.02
C THR A 528 4.99 -11.01 13.72
N GLY A 529 6.16 -10.41 13.46
CA GLY A 529 7.41 -11.13 13.29
C GLY A 529 8.12 -11.44 14.62
N ASN A 530 9.39 -11.85 14.52
CA ASN A 530 10.22 -12.27 15.65
C ASN A 530 11.63 -11.63 15.64
N ASN A 531 11.81 -10.52 14.92
CA ASN A 531 13.09 -9.81 14.83
C ASN A 531 13.11 -8.61 15.81
N ASN A 532 14.05 -8.63 16.76
CA ASN A 532 14.28 -7.52 17.70
C ASN A 532 14.72 -6.22 17.00
N LYS A 533 15.27 -6.32 15.78
CA LYS A 533 15.75 -5.18 14.99
C LYS A 533 14.71 -4.61 14.03
N ALA A 534 13.52 -5.21 13.90
CA ALA A 534 12.47 -4.65 13.06
C ALA A 534 12.05 -3.28 13.59
N GLU A 535 11.81 -2.32 12.71
CA GLU A 535 11.62 -0.91 13.07
C GLU A 535 10.16 -0.51 12.83
N PHE A 536 9.41 -0.19 13.87
CA PHE A 536 8.04 0.32 13.68
C PHE A 536 8.05 1.58 12.83
N ILE A 537 8.94 2.53 13.14
CA ILE A 537 9.15 3.72 12.32
C ILE A 537 10.66 3.95 12.14
N ARG A 538 11.11 4.02 10.89
CA ARG A 538 12.47 4.40 10.51
C ARG A 538 12.44 5.69 9.69
N ILE A 539 13.17 6.70 10.14
CA ILE A 539 13.30 8.00 9.46
C ILE A 539 14.77 8.23 9.10
N VAL A 540 15.02 8.55 7.83
CA VAL A 540 16.33 8.89 7.27
C VAL A 540 16.23 10.26 6.58
N GLY A 541 16.90 11.26 7.14
CA GLY A 541 17.01 12.59 6.53
C GLY A 541 18.35 12.79 5.82
N GLU A 542 18.81 14.05 5.77
CA GLU A 542 20.20 14.39 5.49
C GLU A 542 20.83 15.19 6.64
N ASP A 543 22.04 14.78 7.03
CA ASP A 543 22.85 15.47 8.03
C ASP A 543 23.36 16.80 7.47
N THR A 544 22.62 17.87 7.78
CA THR A 544 22.90 19.23 7.28
C THR A 544 23.82 20.03 8.19
N THR A 545 24.41 19.38 9.20
CA THR A 545 25.30 20.02 10.18
C THR A 545 26.73 20.23 9.63
N ASN A 546 27.10 19.52 8.54
CA ASN A 546 28.36 19.70 7.81
C ASN A 546 28.18 20.67 6.62
N ALA A 547 28.00 21.95 6.91
CA ALA A 547 27.80 23.01 5.90
C ALA A 547 29.07 23.41 5.10
N MET A 548 29.94 22.46 4.73
CA MET A 548 31.10 22.74 3.84
C MET A 548 31.13 21.97 2.52
N GLU A 549 30.27 20.97 2.34
CA GLU A 549 30.06 20.41 1.00
C GLU A 549 28.75 20.95 0.41
N LYS A 550 28.83 22.16 -0.15
CA LYS A 550 27.89 22.57 -1.22
C LYS A 550 28.17 21.70 -2.46
N THR A 551 27.91 20.41 -2.35
CA THR A 551 27.53 19.65 -3.54
C THR A 551 26.15 20.18 -3.91
N GLY A 552 25.88 20.54 -5.15
CA GLY A 552 24.59 21.09 -5.58
C GLY A 552 23.41 20.09 -5.50
N LYS A 553 23.38 19.21 -4.49
CA LYS A 553 22.34 18.22 -4.21
C LYS A 553 21.24 18.84 -3.34
N VAL A 554 20.00 18.46 -3.63
CA VAL A 554 18.80 18.91 -2.90
C VAL A 554 18.81 18.31 -1.49
N GLN A 555 18.63 19.17 -0.48
CA GLN A 555 18.58 18.80 0.94
C GLN A 555 17.44 17.80 1.21
N LYS A 556 17.74 16.60 1.73
CA LYS A 556 16.71 15.62 2.11
C LYS A 556 16.07 16.00 3.44
N ASN A 557 14.87 16.57 3.38
CA ASN A 557 14.05 16.80 4.56
C ASN A 557 13.15 15.59 4.80
N ALA A 558 13.29 14.94 5.96
CA ALA A 558 12.43 13.83 6.40
C ALA A 558 11.77 14.18 7.74
N VAL A 559 10.43 14.26 7.74
CA VAL A 559 9.65 14.68 8.91
C VAL A 559 8.53 13.68 9.19
N VAL A 560 8.43 13.24 10.44
CA VAL A 560 7.29 12.45 10.94
C VAL A 560 6.55 13.24 12.02
N VAL A 561 5.22 13.33 11.89
CA VAL A 561 4.34 13.83 12.95
C VAL A 561 3.37 12.72 13.31
N ALA A 562 3.37 12.28 14.56
CA ALA A 562 2.45 11.26 15.03
C ALA A 562 1.68 11.70 16.28
N SER A 563 0.39 11.40 16.32
CA SER A 563 -0.48 11.70 17.46
C SER A 563 -1.32 10.49 17.83
N HIS A 564 -1.37 10.14 19.11
CA HIS A 564 -2.11 8.98 19.65
C HIS A 564 -1.75 7.66 18.93
N LEU A 565 -0.49 7.54 18.49
CA LEU A 565 0.05 6.34 17.87
C LEU A 565 0.09 5.18 18.89
N THR A 566 -0.45 4.02 18.52
CA THR A 566 -0.34 2.81 19.34
C THR A 566 0.61 1.82 18.66
N ILE A 567 1.63 1.36 19.39
CA ILE A 567 2.60 0.36 18.93
C ILE A 567 2.48 -0.86 19.85
N ASP A 568 2.35 -2.05 19.28
CA ASP A 568 2.48 -3.33 19.98
C ASP A 568 3.58 -4.18 19.33
N GLY A 569 4.70 -4.29 20.05
CA GLY A 569 5.89 -5.03 19.62
C GLY A 569 5.77 -6.54 19.67
N ASN A 570 4.78 -7.09 20.35
CA ASN A 570 4.71 -8.52 20.69
C ASN A 570 6.02 -9.06 21.30
N GLY A 571 6.77 -8.21 22.00
CA GLY A 571 8.05 -8.52 22.60
C GLY A 571 9.26 -8.39 21.68
N TYR A 572 9.10 -7.84 20.49
CA TYR A 572 10.17 -7.64 19.51
C TYR A 572 10.16 -6.19 19.01
N GLY A 573 11.08 -5.89 18.09
CA GLY A 573 11.18 -4.61 17.40
C GLY A 573 11.70 -3.42 18.21
N GLN A 574 12.17 -2.44 17.44
CA GLN A 574 12.51 -1.08 17.83
C GLN A 574 11.30 -0.17 17.56
N GLY A 575 10.82 0.55 18.58
CA GLY A 575 9.68 1.48 18.43
C GLY A 575 9.94 2.59 17.42
N MET A 576 11.10 3.25 17.49
CA MET A 576 11.47 4.26 16.48
C MET A 576 12.97 4.37 16.29
N ARG A 577 13.41 4.56 15.04
CA ARG A 577 14.79 4.89 14.69
C ARG A 577 14.85 6.15 13.82
N VAL A 578 15.60 7.15 14.29
CA VAL A 578 15.80 8.44 13.61
C VAL A 578 17.27 8.62 13.27
N VAL A 579 17.59 8.80 12.00
CA VAL A 579 18.98 8.96 11.54
C VAL A 579 19.17 10.19 10.65
N ASP A 580 20.39 10.74 10.68
CA ASP A 580 20.93 11.73 9.73
C ASP A 580 19.98 12.90 9.46
N GLY A 581 19.71 13.76 10.44
CA GLY A 581 18.89 14.96 10.26
C GLY A 581 17.37 14.73 10.24
N GLY A 582 16.89 13.49 10.35
CA GLY A 582 15.47 13.18 10.50
C GLY A 582 14.83 13.90 11.70
N ARG A 583 13.58 14.37 11.53
CA ARG A 583 12.83 15.10 12.57
C ARG A 583 11.52 14.40 12.91
N VAL A 584 11.22 14.29 14.20
CA VAL A 584 9.98 13.65 14.66
C VAL A 584 9.30 14.50 15.73
N VAL A 585 7.97 14.63 15.60
CA VAL A 585 7.08 15.13 16.65
C VAL A 585 6.10 14.01 17.04
N LEU A 586 6.09 13.62 18.31
CA LEU A 586 5.20 12.61 18.87
C LEU A 586 4.29 13.24 19.93
N ILE A 587 2.98 13.03 19.82
CA ILE A 587 2.00 13.51 20.80
C ILE A 587 1.26 12.30 21.36
N ARG A 588 1.46 12.03 22.65
CA ARG A 588 0.84 10.92 23.41
C ARG A 588 0.91 9.55 22.70
N PRO A 589 2.06 9.10 22.20
CA PRO A 589 2.18 7.74 21.69
C PRO A 589 2.08 6.72 22.85
N ASN A 590 1.69 5.49 22.54
CA ASN A 590 1.67 4.38 23.49
C ASN A 590 2.43 3.19 22.90
N TYR A 591 3.65 2.95 23.39
CA TYR A 591 4.45 1.81 22.96
C TYR A 591 4.31 0.70 24.00
N THR A 592 3.82 -0.45 23.55
CA THR A 592 3.53 -1.61 24.38
C THR A 592 4.35 -2.80 23.93
N ASN A 593 4.90 -3.53 24.91
CA ASN A 593 5.60 -4.79 24.69
C ASN A 593 6.67 -4.73 23.56
N ILE A 594 7.42 -3.63 23.46
CA ILE A 594 8.49 -3.50 22.46
C ILE A 594 9.83 -4.00 23.02
N TYR A 595 10.76 -4.39 22.14
CA TYR A 595 12.12 -4.71 22.58
C TYR A 595 12.85 -3.43 22.98
N ASN A 596 13.10 -2.50 22.04
CA ASN A 596 13.76 -1.22 22.32
C ASN A 596 12.84 -0.04 22.02
N GLY A 597 12.90 1.03 22.81
CA GLY A 597 12.07 2.23 22.65
C GLY A 597 12.43 3.09 21.44
N MET A 598 13.30 4.09 21.62
CA MET A 598 13.73 5.00 20.55
C MET A 598 15.26 4.99 20.39
N ALA A 599 15.74 4.96 19.16
CA ALA A 599 17.14 5.13 18.80
C ALA A 599 17.29 6.38 17.91
N ILE A 600 18.12 7.32 18.32
CA ILE A 600 18.33 8.60 17.63
C ILE A 600 19.82 8.73 17.33
N THR A 601 20.15 8.96 16.06
CA THR A 601 21.53 9.18 15.62
C THR A 601 21.58 10.38 14.70
N LYS A 602 22.14 11.51 15.18
CA LYS A 602 22.16 12.79 14.45
C LYS A 602 20.76 13.31 14.07
N GLY A 603 19.72 12.92 14.80
CA GLY A 603 18.33 13.32 14.55
C GLY A 603 17.77 14.27 15.61
N ALA A 604 16.52 14.68 15.42
CA ALA A 604 15.77 15.47 16.40
C ALA A 604 14.40 14.83 16.71
N VAL A 605 14.10 14.63 17.99
CA VAL A 605 12.80 14.11 18.45
C VAL A 605 12.20 15.04 19.48
N HIS A 606 10.92 15.36 19.32
CA HIS A 606 10.10 16.02 20.32
C HIS A 606 8.93 15.10 20.68
N MET A 607 8.79 14.74 21.96
CA MET A 607 7.72 13.91 22.48
C MET A 607 6.97 14.63 23.61
N GLU A 608 5.65 14.76 23.44
CA GLU A 608 4.72 15.36 24.40
C GLU A 608 3.75 14.30 24.95
N GLY A 609 3.94 13.91 26.20
CA GLY A 609 3.20 12.83 26.87
C GLY A 609 3.51 11.45 26.31
N GLY A 610 2.70 10.46 26.69
CA GLY A 610 2.77 9.10 26.17
C GLY A 610 3.61 8.14 26.99
N GLU A 611 3.62 6.88 26.56
CA GLU A 611 4.21 5.76 27.28
C GLU A 611 5.18 4.95 26.41
N ILE A 612 6.30 4.53 27.02
CA ILE A 612 7.28 3.64 26.41
C ILE A 612 7.48 2.42 27.32
N ASN A 613 6.87 1.29 26.96
CA ASN A 613 7.00 0.03 27.69
C ASN A 613 7.93 -0.93 26.93
N PHE A 614 9.16 -1.08 27.42
CA PHE A 614 10.22 -1.83 26.74
C PHE A 614 10.82 -2.93 27.62
N LYS A 615 11.48 -3.92 27.00
CA LYS A 615 12.12 -5.03 27.71
C LYS A 615 13.57 -5.33 27.28
N GLY A 616 14.04 -4.69 26.23
CA GLY A 616 15.36 -4.83 25.64
C GLY A 616 16.39 -3.89 26.27
N GLU A 617 17.29 -3.37 25.47
CA GLU A 617 18.51 -2.69 25.90
C GLU A 617 18.27 -1.26 26.36
N TYR A 618 17.34 -0.55 25.74
CA TYR A 618 17.11 0.86 26.06
C TYR A 618 15.68 1.35 25.82
N GLY A 619 15.26 2.30 26.65
CA GLY A 619 14.08 3.13 26.43
C GLY A 619 14.35 4.21 25.38
N VAL A 620 15.40 5.01 25.60
CA VAL A 620 15.88 6.01 24.64
C VAL A 620 17.40 5.94 24.54
N TYR A 621 17.90 5.76 23.32
CA TYR A 621 19.31 5.80 22.97
C TYR A 621 19.56 6.98 22.04
N LEU A 622 20.44 7.89 22.44
CA LEU A 622 20.82 9.08 21.67
C LEU A 622 22.34 9.06 21.41
N ASN A 623 22.72 9.07 20.14
CA ASN A 623 24.10 9.17 19.68
C ASN A 623 24.21 10.35 18.69
N GLN A 624 24.61 11.52 19.19
CA GLN A 624 24.53 12.80 18.48
C GLN A 624 23.06 13.23 18.18
N GLY A 625 22.76 14.54 18.29
CA GLY A 625 21.42 15.10 18.05
C GLY A 625 20.67 15.49 19.31
N HIS A 626 19.35 15.69 19.20
CA HIS A 626 18.53 16.27 20.27
C HIS A 626 17.25 15.48 20.54
N ALA A 627 16.90 15.30 21.81
CA ALA A 627 15.58 14.82 22.22
C ALA A 627 14.95 15.75 23.27
N LEU A 628 13.72 16.20 23.02
CA LEU A 628 12.88 16.91 23.97
C LEU A 628 11.75 15.99 24.43
N LEU A 629 11.74 15.60 25.71
CA LEU A 629 10.82 14.61 26.28
C LEU A 629 10.02 15.21 27.44
N ASN A 630 8.75 15.54 27.21
CA ASN A 630 7.89 16.18 28.21
C ASN A 630 6.75 15.24 28.62
N GLY A 631 6.55 15.02 29.92
CA GLY A 631 5.46 14.19 30.46
C GLY A 631 5.51 12.72 30.04
N VAL A 632 6.69 12.21 29.66
CA VAL A 632 6.86 10.84 29.16
C VAL A 632 6.95 9.85 30.31
N ILE A 633 6.17 8.77 30.22
CA ILE A 633 6.26 7.63 31.14
C ILE A 633 7.03 6.49 30.46
N MET A 634 8.01 5.93 31.14
CA MET A 634 8.74 4.76 30.66
C MET A 634 8.65 3.63 31.67
N THR A 635 8.35 2.42 31.20
CA THR A 635 8.28 1.22 32.04
C THR A 635 9.18 0.14 31.48
N TYR A 636 9.98 -0.47 32.35
CA TYR A 636 10.84 -1.60 31.98
C TYR A 636 10.29 -2.92 32.53
N THR A 637 10.08 -3.88 31.64
CA THR A 637 9.56 -5.23 31.97
C THR A 637 10.55 -6.35 31.70
N GLY A 638 11.76 -6.01 31.23
CA GLY A 638 12.80 -6.96 30.85
C GLY A 638 13.61 -7.52 32.02
N ASN A 639 14.64 -8.30 31.68
CA ASN A 639 15.52 -8.95 32.65
C ASN A 639 17.01 -8.67 32.47
N ASN A 640 17.40 -7.89 31.45
CA ASN A 640 18.79 -7.54 31.18
C ASN A 640 19.29 -6.49 32.20
N PRO A 641 20.33 -6.80 32.99
CA PRO A 641 20.87 -5.88 33.99
C PRO A 641 21.54 -4.64 33.38
N ASP A 642 21.99 -4.71 32.12
CA ASP A 642 22.63 -3.60 31.43
C ASP A 642 21.62 -2.66 30.74
N SER A 643 20.32 -2.98 30.82
CA SER A 643 19.27 -2.15 30.24
C SER A 643 19.26 -0.75 30.84
N THR A 644 19.02 0.26 30.01
CA THR A 644 18.97 1.67 30.43
C THR A 644 17.63 2.31 30.08
N PHE A 645 17.17 3.28 30.84
CA PHE A 645 16.04 4.11 30.39
C PHE A 645 16.51 5.18 29.41
N LEU A 646 17.57 5.90 29.77
CA LEU A 646 18.18 6.92 28.92
C LEU A 646 19.67 6.63 28.75
N THR A 647 20.12 6.45 27.50
CA THR A 647 21.54 6.40 27.14
C THR A 647 21.87 7.54 26.19
N VAL A 648 22.89 8.34 26.53
CA VAL A 648 23.35 9.49 25.74
C VAL A 648 24.84 9.39 25.49
N TYR A 649 25.21 9.38 24.22
CA TYR A 649 26.58 9.26 23.74
C TYR A 649 26.96 10.50 22.90
N GLY A 650 27.96 11.25 23.34
CA GLY A 650 28.29 12.56 22.78
C GLY A 650 29.40 12.59 21.73
N ALA A 651 30.07 11.47 21.40
CA ALA A 651 31.29 11.52 20.57
C ALA A 651 31.02 12.15 19.20
N GLY A 652 31.56 13.36 18.97
CA GLY A 652 31.41 14.17 17.75
C GLY A 652 32.14 15.52 17.88
N ASN A 653 32.29 16.25 16.78
CA ASN A 653 32.85 17.61 16.79
C ASN A 653 31.92 18.55 17.57
N ALA A 654 32.46 19.63 18.19
CA ALA A 654 31.78 20.55 19.12
C ALA A 654 30.43 21.17 18.67
N LYS A 655 30.01 20.95 17.41
CA LYS A 655 28.73 21.41 16.85
C LYS A 655 27.56 20.42 16.98
N ASN A 656 27.81 19.14 17.32
CA ASN A 656 26.80 18.07 17.39
C ASN A 656 26.74 17.38 18.76
N LEU A 657 26.58 18.17 19.83
CA LEU A 657 26.42 17.63 21.19
C LEU A 657 25.12 16.81 21.29
N ALA A 658 25.23 15.57 21.79
CA ALA A 658 24.07 14.74 22.09
C ALA A 658 23.37 15.24 23.35
N GLU A 659 22.14 15.74 23.21
CA GLU A 659 21.41 16.36 24.32
C GLU A 659 19.98 15.81 24.47
N ILE A 660 19.65 15.36 25.69
CA ILE A 660 18.26 15.12 26.12
C ILE A 660 17.83 16.22 27.08
N ARG A 661 16.73 16.89 26.77
CA ARG A 661 16.01 17.79 27.66
C ARG A 661 14.64 17.23 27.96
N GLY A 662 14.12 17.44 29.18
CA GLY A 662 12.77 17.01 29.48
C GLY A 662 12.21 17.52 30.79
N ARG A 663 10.89 17.50 30.88
CA ARG A 663 10.14 17.89 32.08
C ARG A 663 9.11 16.83 32.43
N GLY A 664 9.00 16.49 33.71
CA GLY A 664 7.96 15.57 34.19
C GLY A 664 8.12 14.13 33.67
N ILE A 665 9.35 13.68 33.42
CA ILE A 665 9.62 12.30 33.00
C ILE A 665 9.42 11.36 34.19
N ARG A 666 8.70 10.25 33.98
CA ARG A 666 8.52 9.19 34.98
C ARG A 666 9.09 7.87 34.49
N ILE A 667 10.01 7.32 35.26
CA ILE A 667 10.68 6.04 34.99
C ILE A 667 10.26 5.02 36.03
N ASN A 668 9.69 3.90 35.57
CA ASN A 668 9.24 2.77 36.38
C ASN A 668 10.06 1.52 36.03
N GLY A 669 11.13 1.27 36.79
CA GLY A 669 11.96 0.09 36.65
C GLY A 669 11.47 -1.12 37.45
N ASN A 670 12.31 -2.16 37.45
CA ASN A 670 12.11 -3.41 38.17
C ASN A 670 13.35 -3.82 39.00
N GLU A 671 14.15 -2.84 39.42
CA GLU A 671 15.39 -2.96 40.19
C GLU A 671 16.58 -3.61 39.45
N LYS A 672 16.44 -3.88 38.14
CA LYS A 672 17.50 -4.40 37.27
C LYS A 672 18.06 -3.35 36.32
N ALA A 673 17.19 -2.58 35.67
CA ALA A 673 17.60 -1.55 34.71
C ALA A 673 18.21 -0.31 35.38
N HIS A 674 19.12 0.32 34.64
CA HIS A 674 19.82 1.57 34.95
C HIS A 674 18.98 2.78 34.50
N GLY A 675 19.03 3.89 35.23
CA GLY A 675 18.26 5.09 34.92
C GLY A 675 18.85 5.86 33.76
N ILE A 676 19.84 6.68 34.06
CA ILE A 676 20.51 7.53 33.08
C ILE A 676 21.96 7.09 32.92
N ARG A 677 22.41 6.93 31.68
CA ARG A 677 23.81 6.70 31.33
C ARG A 677 24.27 7.76 30.33
N VAL A 678 25.28 8.55 30.70
CA VAL A 678 25.82 9.63 29.87
C VAL A 678 27.32 9.47 29.71
N ILE A 679 27.80 9.50 28.47
CA ILE A 679 29.16 9.12 28.09
C ILE A 679 29.71 10.09 27.03
N ASP A 680 31.02 10.29 27.02
CA ASP A 680 31.79 10.96 25.96
C ASP A 680 31.23 12.33 25.56
N GLY A 681 30.98 13.19 26.54
CA GLY A 681 30.48 14.57 26.31
C GLY A 681 28.97 14.72 26.10
N GLY A 682 28.19 13.64 26.23
CA GLY A 682 26.72 13.72 26.18
C GLY A 682 26.12 14.58 27.30
N MET A 683 24.89 15.08 27.11
CA MET A 683 24.21 15.94 28.07
C MET A 683 22.76 15.52 28.33
N VAL A 684 22.37 15.52 29.61
CA VAL A 684 20.97 15.30 30.04
C VAL A 684 20.55 16.40 31.01
N VAL A 685 19.45 17.07 30.72
CA VAL A 685 18.85 18.11 31.59
C VAL A 685 17.38 17.80 31.84
N LEU A 686 17.05 17.46 33.07
CA LEU A 686 15.68 17.08 33.44
C LEU A 686 15.13 17.92 34.59
N ASP A 687 13.87 18.30 34.47
CA ASP A 687 13.08 18.98 35.50
C ASP A 687 11.89 18.10 35.93
N ASP A 688 11.53 18.12 37.22
CA ASP A 688 10.42 17.35 37.79
C ASP A 688 10.46 15.83 37.49
N ALA A 689 11.65 15.24 37.41
CA ALA A 689 11.82 13.83 37.02
C ALA A 689 11.66 12.84 38.19
N ILE A 690 10.98 11.72 37.95
CA ILE A 690 10.75 10.65 38.95
C ILE A 690 11.38 9.35 38.45
N PHE A 691 12.30 8.80 39.24
CA PHE A 691 12.98 7.52 39.00
C PHE A 691 12.58 6.53 40.09
N ASN A 692 12.02 5.39 39.71
CA ASN A 692 11.54 4.39 40.65
C ASN A 692 12.08 2.99 40.32
N LYS A 693 12.55 2.25 41.34
CA LYS A 693 13.00 0.85 41.24
C LYS A 693 14.14 0.65 40.22
N MET A 694 15.28 1.27 40.48
CA MET A 694 16.46 1.23 39.59
C MET A 694 17.61 0.46 40.22
N SER A 695 18.43 -0.23 39.42
CA SER A 695 19.69 -0.78 39.92
C SER A 695 20.74 0.32 40.09
N ASN A 696 20.87 1.20 39.09
CA ASN A 696 21.70 2.39 39.13
C ASN A 696 20.84 3.61 38.76
N GLY A 697 20.89 4.68 39.55
CA GLY A 697 20.15 5.91 39.26
C GLY A 697 20.75 6.65 38.06
N VAL A 698 21.99 7.11 38.22
CA VAL A 698 22.71 7.91 37.20
C VAL A 698 24.17 7.46 37.10
N THR A 699 24.65 7.28 35.87
CA THR A 699 26.06 7.03 35.57
C THR A 699 26.55 8.08 34.57
N VAL A 700 27.61 8.81 34.93
CA VAL A 700 28.22 9.84 34.10
C VAL A 700 29.70 9.55 33.91
N THR A 701 30.14 9.42 32.66
CA THR A 701 31.54 9.10 32.35
C THR A 701 32.13 9.97 31.24
N ASN A 702 33.45 10.17 31.22
CA ASN A 702 34.21 10.75 30.11
C ASN A 702 33.65 12.07 29.55
N GLY A 703 33.57 13.11 30.37
CA GLY A 703 33.09 14.44 29.99
C GLY A 703 31.57 14.56 29.87
N GLY A 704 30.81 13.49 30.12
CA GLY A 704 29.35 13.54 30.17
C GLY A 704 28.83 14.51 31.24
N ARG A 705 27.62 15.04 31.04
CA ARG A 705 26.99 16.02 31.93
C ARG A 705 25.53 15.70 32.22
N VAL A 706 25.17 15.70 33.50
CA VAL A 706 23.77 15.52 33.95
C VAL A 706 23.37 16.65 34.89
N VAL A 707 22.24 17.29 34.60
CA VAL A 707 21.64 18.35 35.40
C VAL A 707 20.20 17.96 35.73
N LEU A 708 19.88 17.87 37.03
CA LEU A 708 18.55 17.52 37.52
C LEU A 708 18.01 18.64 38.42
N GLU A 709 16.79 19.08 38.18
CA GLU A 709 16.04 19.96 39.07
C GLU A 709 14.78 19.24 39.58
N ASN A 710 14.52 19.34 40.89
CA ASN A 710 13.37 18.73 41.56
C ASN A 710 13.19 17.21 41.33
N ALA A 711 14.29 16.46 41.20
CA ALA A 711 14.23 15.03 40.91
C ALA A 711 13.93 14.17 42.16
N ILE A 712 13.20 13.07 41.96
CA ILE A 712 12.87 12.09 43.00
C ILE A 712 13.41 10.72 42.60
N PHE A 713 14.33 10.18 43.39
CA PHE A 713 14.82 8.80 43.27
C PHE A 713 14.22 7.95 44.38
N SER A 714 13.46 6.92 44.00
CA SER A 714 12.76 6.00 44.89
C SER A 714 13.22 4.56 44.68
N LYS A 715 13.59 3.85 45.76
CA LYS A 715 14.01 2.44 45.74
C LYS A 715 15.13 2.14 44.73
N VAL A 716 16.22 2.91 44.78
CA VAL A 716 17.39 2.71 43.92
C VAL A 716 18.44 1.86 44.64
N LYS A 717 19.12 0.91 43.98
CA LYS A 717 20.24 0.19 44.61
C LYS A 717 21.45 1.12 44.78
N SER A 718 22.07 1.57 43.70
CA SER A 718 23.15 2.55 43.75
C SER A 718 22.71 3.88 43.13
N GLY A 719 22.91 4.99 43.83
CA GLY A 719 22.41 6.30 43.44
C GLY A 719 23.09 6.85 42.20
N ILE A 720 24.17 7.62 42.39
CA ILE A 720 24.89 8.31 41.32
C ILE A 720 26.36 7.88 41.28
N THR A 721 26.86 7.59 40.08
CA THR A 721 28.25 7.26 39.81
C THR A 721 28.81 8.23 38.78
N VAL A 722 29.93 8.88 39.10
CA VAL A 722 30.61 9.86 38.23
C VAL A 722 32.09 9.52 38.09
N ILE A 723 32.54 9.37 36.84
CA ILE A 723 33.94 9.06 36.50
C ILE A 723 34.37 10.00 35.38
N ASN A 724 35.17 11.02 35.71
CA ASN A 724 35.61 12.06 34.78
C ASN A 724 34.42 12.80 34.14
N GLY A 725 33.39 13.18 34.90
CA GLY A 725 32.18 13.81 34.37
C GLY A 725 31.61 14.91 35.26
N GLU A 726 30.47 15.45 34.87
CA GLU A 726 29.75 16.48 35.61
C GLU A 726 28.34 16.03 36.01
N PHE A 727 28.04 16.12 37.31
CA PHE A 727 26.69 15.87 37.82
C PHE A 727 26.22 17.05 38.68
N SER A 728 24.98 17.48 38.49
CA SER A 728 24.36 18.43 39.42
C SER A 728 22.90 18.10 39.68
N MET A 729 22.49 18.23 40.94
CA MET A 729 21.10 18.08 41.35
C MET A 729 20.71 19.19 42.32
N LYS A 730 19.60 19.89 42.01
CA LYS A 730 19.05 20.97 42.81
C LYS A 730 17.64 20.63 43.25
N LYS A 731 17.39 20.67 44.56
CA LYS A 731 16.16 20.21 45.22
C LYS A 731 15.88 18.73 44.95
N GLY A 732 14.93 18.16 45.69
CA GLY A 732 14.47 16.79 45.49
C GLY A 732 14.99 15.81 46.53
N TRP A 733 14.71 14.54 46.28
CA TRP A 733 14.84 13.46 47.26
C TRP A 733 15.46 12.21 46.63
N MET A 734 16.32 11.51 47.38
CA MET A 734 16.87 10.22 46.97
C MET A 734 16.79 9.19 48.10
N THR A 735 16.11 8.07 47.86
CA THR A 735 16.21 6.86 48.67
C THR A 735 17.05 5.81 47.97
N PHE A 736 17.99 5.19 48.68
CA PHE A 736 18.77 4.07 48.15
C PHE A 736 19.01 2.96 49.18
N ASN A 737 19.33 1.75 48.72
CA ASN A 737 19.54 0.58 49.59
C ASN A 737 20.81 -0.25 49.26
N GLY A 738 21.61 0.14 48.27
CA GLY A 738 22.84 -0.52 47.84
C GLY A 738 24.12 0.16 48.33
N GLU A 739 25.16 0.18 47.48
CA GLU A 739 26.54 0.50 47.89
C GLU A 739 26.79 1.98 48.15
N HIS A 740 26.20 2.86 47.34
CA HIS A 740 26.44 4.29 47.49
C HIS A 740 25.27 5.18 47.10
N GLY A 741 25.20 6.34 47.75
CA GLY A 741 24.37 7.46 47.31
C GLY A 741 25.04 8.20 46.15
N ILE A 742 26.30 8.60 46.33
CA ILE A 742 27.17 9.21 45.32
C ILE A 742 28.55 8.59 45.38
N SER A 743 29.10 8.24 44.21
CA SER A 743 30.47 7.77 44.03
C SER A 743 31.15 8.58 42.92
N LEU A 744 32.15 9.38 43.28
CA LEU A 744 32.89 10.28 42.38
C LEU A 744 34.37 9.87 42.35
N HIS A 745 34.91 9.63 41.15
CA HIS A 745 36.33 9.26 40.96
C HIS A 745 37.20 10.38 40.34
N THR A 746 36.62 11.19 39.47
CA THR A 746 37.25 12.37 38.85
C THR A 746 36.13 13.24 38.28
N GLY A 747 36.35 14.56 38.16
CA GLY A 747 35.33 15.50 37.68
C GLY A 747 34.59 16.22 38.80
N TYR A 748 33.36 16.64 38.55
CA TYR A 748 32.59 17.53 39.43
C TYR A 748 31.20 16.97 39.75
N ALA A 749 30.81 17.01 41.02
CA ALA A 749 29.45 16.72 41.43
C ALA A 749 28.91 17.76 42.45
N LEU A 750 27.73 18.31 42.18
CA LEU A 750 27.07 19.33 43.00
C LEU A 750 25.68 18.90 43.45
N LEU A 751 25.45 18.91 44.76
CA LEU A 751 24.11 18.80 45.33
C LEU A 751 23.71 20.11 46.02
N LYS A 752 22.49 20.59 45.77
CA LYS A 752 21.95 21.78 46.42
C LYS A 752 20.52 21.56 46.91
N GLY A 753 20.29 21.56 48.21
CA GLY A 753 18.95 21.40 48.79
C GLY A 753 18.36 20.00 48.64
N VAL A 754 19.20 18.96 48.60
CA VAL A 754 18.80 17.56 48.35
C VAL A 754 18.73 16.79 49.67
N ILE A 755 17.74 15.91 49.80
CA ILE A 755 17.65 14.97 50.91
C ILE A 755 18.00 13.57 50.42
N MET A 756 18.96 12.92 51.07
CA MET A 756 19.38 11.55 50.79
C MET A 756 19.05 10.68 52.01
N LYS A 757 18.36 9.56 51.78
CA LYS A 757 17.98 8.60 52.82
C LYS A 757 18.37 7.19 52.43
N TYR A 758 18.92 6.43 53.37
CA TYR A 758 19.17 5.01 53.18
C TYR A 758 18.00 4.17 53.73
N GLU A 759 17.55 3.18 52.97
CA GLU A 759 16.39 2.33 53.31
C GLU A 759 16.69 0.82 53.30
N GLY A 760 17.98 0.43 53.26
CA GLY A 760 18.37 -0.99 53.28
C GLY A 760 18.17 -1.69 54.62
N SER A 761 17.74 -2.96 54.58
CA SER A 761 17.27 -3.73 55.74
C SER A 761 18.20 -4.86 56.22
N LYS A 762 19.21 -5.31 55.44
CA LYS A 762 20.04 -6.47 55.79
C LYS A 762 21.54 -6.15 55.87
N ALA A 763 22.14 -6.49 57.01
CA ALA A 763 23.59 -6.61 57.15
C ALA A 763 23.94 -8.08 56.92
N THR A 764 24.66 -8.40 55.85
CA THR A 764 25.36 -9.69 55.73
C THR A 764 26.79 -9.49 56.27
N LYS A 765 27.35 -10.49 56.94
CA LYS A 765 28.66 -10.40 57.62
C LYS A 765 29.84 -9.99 56.71
N ASN A 766 29.66 -9.98 55.38
CA ASN A 766 30.67 -9.66 54.37
C ASN A 766 30.29 -8.49 53.43
N ALA A 767 29.24 -7.72 53.71
CA ALA A 767 28.82 -6.61 52.85
C ALA A 767 29.82 -5.43 52.89
N GLN A 768 30.15 -4.86 51.73
CA GLN A 768 30.90 -3.59 51.67
C GLN A 768 30.11 -2.49 52.39
N ALA A 769 30.83 -1.59 53.05
CA ALA A 769 30.22 -0.48 53.78
C ALA A 769 29.48 0.46 52.80
N THR A 770 28.18 0.69 53.05
CA THR A 770 27.39 1.60 52.23
C THR A 770 27.81 3.05 52.52
N ASN A 771 28.24 3.78 51.49
CA ASN A 771 28.70 5.16 51.60
C ASN A 771 27.66 6.14 51.00
N PHE A 772 27.19 7.13 51.76
CA PHE A 772 26.33 8.17 51.17
C PHE A 772 27.09 8.97 50.11
N ILE A 773 28.31 9.38 50.42
CA ILE A 773 29.18 10.15 49.53
C ILE A 773 30.57 9.53 49.57
N LYS A 774 31.01 8.99 48.43
CA LYS A 774 32.36 8.46 48.21
C LYS A 774 33.06 9.32 47.16
N VAL A 775 34.20 9.92 47.52
CA VAL A 775 34.98 10.79 46.64
C VAL A 775 36.43 10.34 46.65
N LYS A 776 36.89 9.80 45.52
CA LYS A 776 38.21 9.19 45.37
C LYS A 776 38.97 9.90 44.25
N GLY A 777 40.26 10.14 44.40
CA GLY A 777 41.14 10.51 43.28
C GLY A 777 41.38 12.01 43.10
N LYS A 778 42.59 12.35 42.62
CA LYS A 778 42.99 13.72 42.31
C LYS A 778 42.14 14.28 41.17
N GLY A 779 41.51 15.44 41.40
CA GLY A 779 40.60 16.07 40.45
C GLY A 779 39.12 15.69 40.62
N ALA A 780 38.78 14.85 41.62
CA ALA A 780 37.41 14.65 42.07
C ALA A 780 36.98 15.77 43.02
N ASN A 781 35.99 16.59 42.61
CA ASN A 781 35.48 17.72 43.37
C ASN A 781 33.98 17.56 43.64
N PHE A 782 33.60 17.38 44.90
CA PHE A 782 32.21 17.28 45.31
C PHE A 782 31.80 18.45 46.20
N ALA A 783 30.64 19.04 45.91
CA ALA A 783 30.05 20.11 46.72
C ALA A 783 28.62 19.75 47.12
N ALA A 784 28.31 19.85 48.41
CA ALA A 784 26.97 19.71 48.97
C ALA A 784 26.60 20.98 49.73
N ILE A 785 25.50 21.62 49.32
CA ILE A 785 25.01 22.86 49.90
C ILE A 785 23.57 22.64 50.38
N LYS A 786 23.30 22.80 51.68
CA LYS A 786 21.98 22.53 52.29
C LYS A 786 21.49 21.09 52.03
N VAL A 787 22.38 20.11 52.13
CA VAL A 787 22.05 18.69 51.91
C VAL A 787 21.80 18.00 53.25
N MET A 788 20.78 17.13 53.30
CA MET A 788 20.50 16.31 54.47
C MET A 788 20.74 14.83 54.15
N VAL A 789 21.63 14.20 54.91
CA VAL A 789 21.94 12.76 54.85
C VAL A 789 21.29 12.06 56.03
N ILE A 790 20.41 11.09 55.76
CA ILE A 790 19.68 10.31 56.76
C ILE A 790 20.03 8.82 56.61
N GLY A 791 21.00 8.37 57.38
CA GLY A 791 21.49 6.99 57.39
C GLY A 791 20.88 6.10 58.47
N ASN A 792 21.53 4.97 58.67
CA ASN A 792 21.36 4.11 59.84
C ASN A 792 22.74 3.65 60.38
N ASN A 793 22.75 2.91 61.48
CA ASN A 793 23.96 2.43 62.17
C ASN A 793 24.83 1.45 61.35
N LYS A 794 24.54 1.25 60.06
CA LYS A 794 25.30 0.42 59.11
C LYS A 794 25.89 1.24 57.95
N THR A 795 25.59 2.52 57.87
CA THR A 795 26.00 3.40 56.77
C THR A 795 27.16 4.31 57.14
N GLN A 796 27.98 4.66 56.16
CA GLN A 796 29.02 5.68 56.24
C GLN A 796 28.52 6.96 55.55
N GLY A 797 28.75 8.12 56.17
CA GLY A 797 28.37 9.41 55.62
C GLY A 797 29.24 9.81 54.42
N VAL A 798 30.40 10.39 54.70
CA VAL A 798 31.31 10.93 53.70
C VAL A 798 32.66 10.23 53.78
N HIS A 799 33.13 9.70 52.66
CA HIS A 799 34.42 9.02 52.55
C HIS A 799 35.24 9.64 51.43
N VAL A 800 36.40 10.21 51.77
CA VAL A 800 37.29 10.90 50.83
C VAL A 800 38.66 10.25 50.79
N THR A 801 39.11 9.81 49.62
CA THR A 801 40.41 9.15 49.45
C THR A 801 41.23 9.70 48.28
N ASP A 802 42.54 9.43 48.26
CA ASP A 802 43.44 9.60 47.11
C ASP A 802 43.45 11.01 46.48
N GLY A 803 43.40 12.06 47.31
CA GLY A 803 43.44 13.46 46.84
C GLY A 803 42.09 14.06 46.41
N GLY A 804 40.96 13.37 46.66
CA GLY A 804 39.62 13.93 46.43
C GLY A 804 39.32 15.15 47.30
N TYR A 805 38.42 16.02 46.83
CA TYR A 805 37.98 17.23 47.53
C TYR A 805 36.46 17.24 47.77
N VAL A 806 36.06 17.49 49.02
CA VAL A 806 34.66 17.62 49.43
C VAL A 806 34.41 18.96 50.12
N MET A 807 33.38 19.67 49.69
CA MET A 807 32.80 20.83 50.38
C MET A 807 31.40 20.49 50.89
N LEU A 808 31.15 20.71 52.18
CA LEU A 808 29.85 20.59 52.83
C LEU A 808 29.48 21.93 53.46
N ASP A 809 28.50 22.65 52.91
CA ASP A 809 28.04 23.93 53.47
C ASP A 809 26.57 23.83 53.87
N TYR A 810 26.22 24.24 55.09
CA TYR A 810 24.88 24.09 55.66
C TYR A 810 24.30 22.67 55.54
N SER A 811 25.15 21.65 55.52
CA SER A 811 24.75 20.26 55.30
C SER A 811 24.73 19.47 56.61
N HIS A 812 23.78 18.56 56.71
CA HIS A 812 23.51 17.79 57.92
C HIS A 812 23.67 16.29 57.65
N ILE A 813 24.35 15.59 58.54
CA ILE A 813 24.54 14.13 58.49
C ILE A 813 23.92 13.56 59.75
N THR A 814 22.98 12.63 59.63
CA THR A 814 22.31 12.01 60.78
C THR A 814 22.16 10.50 60.63
N GLY A 815 22.23 9.79 61.75
CA GLY A 815 21.91 8.37 61.85
C GLY A 815 22.98 7.41 61.31
N VAL A 816 24.15 7.87 60.88
CA VAL A 816 25.22 7.05 60.30
C VAL A 816 26.11 6.37 61.35
N LYS A 817 26.78 5.26 60.98
CA LYS A 817 27.80 4.58 61.79
C LYS A 817 29.08 5.42 61.88
N GLU A 818 29.59 5.83 60.73
CA GLU A 818 30.79 6.66 60.60
C GLU A 818 30.42 7.89 59.79
N ALA A 819 30.58 9.08 60.34
CA ALA A 819 30.10 10.28 59.66
C ALA A 819 31.06 10.77 58.58
N ILE A 820 32.35 10.91 58.90
CA ILE A 820 33.36 11.37 57.94
C ILE A 820 34.63 10.53 58.06
N THR A 821 35.11 9.99 56.95
CA THR A 821 36.37 9.24 56.83
C THR A 821 37.25 9.85 55.75
N ILE A 822 38.50 10.19 56.07
CA ILE A 822 39.47 10.81 55.17
C ILE A 822 40.75 9.98 55.09
N GLN A 823 41.21 9.66 53.89
CA GLN A 823 42.47 8.97 53.62
C GLN A 823 43.25 9.71 52.53
N ASP A 824 44.18 10.60 52.91
CA ASP A 824 44.91 11.48 51.97
C ASP A 824 44.01 12.35 51.06
N GLY A 825 42.81 12.72 51.54
CA GLY A 825 41.86 13.62 50.87
C GLY A 825 41.79 15.02 51.47
N SER A 826 40.87 15.86 50.97
CA SER A 826 40.57 17.18 51.51
C SER A 826 39.08 17.37 51.76
N LEU A 827 38.70 17.88 52.94
CA LEU A 827 37.31 18.19 53.28
C LEU A 827 37.18 19.57 53.94
N TRP A 828 36.24 20.37 53.46
CA TRP A 828 35.80 21.61 54.10
C TRP A 828 34.33 21.50 54.49
N MET A 829 34.03 21.60 55.78
CA MET A 829 32.65 21.65 56.28
C MET A 829 32.39 22.95 57.03
N LYS A 830 31.29 23.62 56.67
CA LYS A 830 30.84 24.89 57.23
C LYS A 830 29.37 24.83 57.65
N ASN A 831 29.04 25.35 58.84
CA ASN A 831 27.66 25.56 59.32
C ASN A 831 26.77 24.29 59.30
N GLY A 832 27.27 23.14 59.76
CA GLY A 832 26.56 21.86 59.67
C GLY A 832 26.37 21.14 61.00
N VAL A 833 25.55 20.10 60.98
CA VAL A 833 25.32 19.22 62.15
C VAL A 833 25.64 17.79 61.77
N ILE A 834 26.41 17.11 62.60
CA ILE A 834 26.74 15.69 62.48
C ILE A 834 26.17 14.96 63.69
N ASN A 835 25.17 14.10 63.46
CA ASN A 835 24.63 13.18 64.43
C ASN A 835 25.02 11.76 64.03
N PHE A 836 25.91 11.12 64.79
CA PHE A 836 26.38 9.78 64.47
C PHE A 836 26.11 8.81 65.62
N GLY A 837 25.79 7.56 65.27
CA GLY A 837 25.40 6.51 66.20
C GLY A 837 26.37 5.33 66.24
N GLY A 838 27.55 5.46 65.64
CA GLY A 838 28.57 4.41 65.58
C GLY A 838 29.97 4.93 65.93
N GLU A 839 31.01 4.31 65.37
CA GLU A 839 32.39 4.38 65.89
C GLU A 839 33.05 5.76 65.78
N TYR A 840 32.83 6.51 64.69
CA TYR A 840 33.59 7.73 64.42
C TYR A 840 32.73 8.89 63.92
N GLY A 841 32.92 10.08 64.50
CA GLY A 841 32.42 11.33 63.94
C GLY A 841 33.26 11.79 62.75
N LEU A 842 34.57 11.92 62.96
CA LEU A 842 35.58 12.17 61.94
C LEU A 842 36.78 11.26 62.18
N LYS A 843 37.17 10.47 61.18
CA LYS A 843 38.40 9.68 61.19
C LYS A 843 39.27 10.08 60.01
N MET A 844 40.48 10.56 60.26
CA MET A 844 41.42 10.93 59.20
C MET A 844 42.78 10.25 59.34
N LYS A 845 43.24 9.64 58.25
CA LYS A 845 44.59 9.10 58.05
C LYS A 845 45.24 9.84 56.88
N GLY A 846 46.01 10.87 57.19
CA GLY A 846 46.51 11.82 56.19
C GLY A 846 45.48 12.83 55.69
N GLY A 847 45.88 13.71 54.76
CA GLY A 847 45.00 14.71 54.15
C GLY A 847 44.75 15.99 54.98
N ARG A 848 43.77 16.80 54.55
CA ARG A 848 43.42 18.10 55.16
C ARG A 848 41.93 18.22 55.47
N VAL A 849 41.57 18.58 56.68
CA VAL A 849 40.18 18.83 57.08
C VAL A 849 40.05 20.22 57.70
N LEU A 850 39.09 21.00 57.22
CA LEU A 850 38.65 22.26 57.84
C LEU A 850 37.20 22.12 58.29
N LEU A 851 36.96 22.19 59.59
CA LEU A 851 35.63 22.27 60.18
C LEU A 851 35.42 23.70 60.70
N SER A 852 34.30 24.33 60.35
CA SER A 852 33.97 25.70 60.74
C SER A 852 32.51 25.82 61.17
N ASN A 853 32.28 26.18 62.43
CA ASN A 853 30.93 26.26 63.01
C ASN A 853 30.12 24.95 62.80
N VAL A 854 30.70 23.83 63.24
CA VAL A 854 30.12 22.49 63.09
C VAL A 854 29.75 21.95 64.46
N GLN A 855 28.52 21.47 64.61
CA GLN A 855 28.09 20.75 65.81
C GLN A 855 28.12 19.24 65.55
N MET A 856 28.77 18.50 66.43
CA MET A 856 28.84 17.04 66.39
C MET A 856 28.16 16.49 67.65
N ASN A 857 27.20 15.58 67.48
CA ASN A 857 26.49 14.91 68.56
C ASN A 857 26.61 13.39 68.39
N SER A 858 26.88 12.67 69.48
CA SER A 858 26.82 11.20 69.50
C SER A 858 25.48 10.72 70.02
N THR A 859 24.88 9.75 69.34
CA THR A 859 23.68 9.04 69.79
C THR A 859 23.98 7.59 70.20
N SER A 860 25.25 7.22 70.33
CA SER A 860 25.71 5.83 70.51
C SER A 860 25.96 5.47 71.97
N ASN A 861 25.42 4.33 72.42
CA ASN A 861 25.72 3.78 73.76
C ASN A 861 26.98 2.87 73.77
N ASN A 862 27.73 2.84 72.67
CA ASN A 862 28.97 2.08 72.51
C ASN A 862 30.19 3.01 72.52
N ASN A 863 31.40 2.44 72.49
CA ASN A 863 32.63 3.22 72.36
C ASN A 863 32.60 4.03 71.05
N THR A 864 32.73 5.34 71.17
CA THR A 864 32.70 6.27 70.04
C THR A 864 33.81 7.28 70.15
N GLU A 865 34.41 7.64 69.02
CA GLU A 865 35.41 8.70 68.93
C GLU A 865 34.88 9.85 68.06
N PHE A 866 34.80 11.07 68.60
CA PHE A 866 34.30 12.20 67.82
C PHE A 866 35.25 12.60 66.71
N ILE A 867 36.55 12.71 67.02
CA ILE A 867 37.57 13.10 66.05
C ILE A 867 38.84 12.27 66.28
N MET A 868 39.30 11.58 65.25
CA MET A 868 40.58 10.87 65.21
C MET A 868 41.45 11.42 64.07
N VAL A 869 42.65 11.91 64.38
CA VAL A 869 43.63 12.48 63.44
C VAL A 869 44.93 11.70 63.53
N GLU A 870 45.24 10.89 62.52
CA GLU A 870 46.42 10.01 62.52
C GLU A 870 47.31 10.20 61.28
N GLY A 871 48.64 10.18 61.47
CA GLY A 871 49.62 10.19 60.38
C GLY A 871 50.26 11.55 60.11
N LYS A 872 51.53 11.56 59.68
CA LYS A 872 52.35 12.78 59.47
C LYS A 872 51.76 13.78 58.47
N SER A 873 50.99 13.31 57.48
CA SER A 873 50.33 14.17 56.47
C SER A 873 48.98 14.73 56.93
N ALA A 874 48.43 14.24 58.05
CA ALA A 874 47.09 14.59 58.54
C ALA A 874 47.08 15.98 59.18
N LYS A 875 46.24 16.88 58.66
CA LYS A 875 46.07 18.26 59.15
C LYS A 875 44.59 18.59 59.37
N LEU A 876 44.20 18.76 60.63
CA LEU A 876 42.87 19.22 61.01
C LEU A 876 42.89 20.68 61.46
N LYS A 877 41.99 21.51 60.95
CA LYS A 877 41.69 22.83 61.51
C LYS A 877 40.21 22.86 61.90
N ALA A 878 39.92 22.93 63.19
CA ALA A 878 38.58 23.03 63.74
C ALA A 878 38.39 24.43 64.32
N VAL A 879 37.42 25.18 63.80
CA VAL A 879 37.10 26.56 64.22
C VAL A 879 35.65 26.63 64.67
N GLY A 880 35.39 26.94 65.93
CA GLY A 880 34.03 27.01 66.48
C GLY A 880 33.29 25.67 66.42
N VAL A 881 33.99 24.55 66.64
CA VAL A 881 33.39 23.20 66.62
C VAL A 881 32.82 22.87 68.00
N ILE A 882 31.59 22.36 68.05
CA ILE A 882 30.94 21.93 69.29
C ILE A 882 30.80 20.41 69.27
N ILE A 883 31.41 19.72 70.22
CA ILE A 883 31.32 18.27 70.41
C ILE A 883 30.46 17.99 71.65
N ASN A 884 29.37 17.26 71.44
CA ASN A 884 28.42 16.88 72.48
C ASN A 884 28.34 15.36 72.58
N GLY A 885 29.05 14.79 73.54
CA GLY A 885 28.84 13.41 73.94
C GLY A 885 27.47 13.18 74.55
N ASN A 886 27.14 11.90 74.79
CA ASN A 886 25.86 11.49 75.35
C ASN A 886 25.90 11.23 76.87
N GLY A 887 27.03 11.46 77.54
CA GLY A 887 27.15 11.30 79.00
C GLY A 887 27.16 9.85 79.49
N THR A 888 27.39 8.87 78.61
CA THR A 888 27.39 7.42 78.95
C THR A 888 28.75 6.87 79.40
N GLY A 889 29.79 7.70 79.47
CA GLY A 889 31.17 7.25 79.75
C GLY A 889 31.92 6.63 78.57
N LYS A 890 31.28 6.43 77.42
CA LYS A 890 31.88 5.70 76.29
C LYS A 890 32.24 6.57 75.08
N ALA A 891 32.02 7.87 75.18
CA ALA A 891 32.26 8.80 74.09
C ALA A 891 33.58 9.55 74.30
N GLN A 892 34.57 9.27 73.47
CA GLN A 892 35.88 9.90 73.45
C GLN A 892 35.86 11.13 72.53
N GLY A 893 36.44 12.24 72.98
CA GLY A 893 36.46 13.51 72.27
C GLY A 893 37.40 13.51 71.07
N ILE A 894 38.60 14.07 71.22
CA ILE A 894 39.53 14.30 70.12
C ILE A 894 40.83 13.54 70.35
N LYS A 895 41.21 12.64 69.45
CA LYS A 895 42.47 11.92 69.46
C LYS A 895 43.36 12.35 68.30
N ILE A 896 44.61 12.69 68.59
CA ILE A 896 45.62 13.09 67.60
C ILE A 896 46.86 12.24 67.81
N ALA A 897 47.24 11.44 66.82
CA ALA A 897 48.33 10.48 66.97
C ALA A 897 49.24 10.37 65.74
N ASN A 898 50.39 9.71 65.91
CA ASN A 898 51.27 9.23 64.84
C ASN A 898 51.72 10.33 63.83
N GLY A 899 52.04 11.52 64.34
CA GLY A 899 52.51 12.67 63.58
C GLY A 899 51.41 13.61 63.08
N GLY A 900 50.14 13.34 63.40
CA GLY A 900 49.02 14.20 63.05
C GLY A 900 49.13 15.61 63.62
N LYS A 901 48.53 16.59 62.93
CA LYS A 901 48.50 17.99 63.36
C LYS A 901 47.08 18.51 63.46
N ALA A 902 46.72 19.15 64.58
CA ALA A 902 45.40 19.78 64.72
C ALA A 902 45.47 21.20 65.30
N TRP A 903 44.64 22.09 64.75
CA TRP A 903 44.36 23.42 65.30
C TRP A 903 42.92 23.43 65.80
N LEU A 904 42.72 23.57 67.11
CA LEU A 904 41.44 23.66 67.77
C LEU A 904 41.23 25.09 68.24
N ILE A 905 40.35 25.84 67.59
CA ILE A 905 40.16 27.28 67.82
C ILE A 905 38.69 27.51 68.17
N GLY A 906 38.38 27.92 69.40
CA GLY A 906 37.00 28.05 69.84
C GLY A 906 36.25 26.71 69.89
N THR A 907 36.96 25.58 70.02
CA THR A 907 36.36 24.25 70.05
C THR A 907 35.84 23.95 71.46
N ASN A 908 34.58 23.53 71.58
CA ASN A 908 33.96 23.18 72.86
C ASN A 908 33.63 21.68 72.88
N VAL A 909 34.26 20.94 73.78
CA VAL A 909 34.06 19.50 73.97
C VAL A 909 33.34 19.28 75.29
N LYS A 910 32.16 18.67 75.28
CA LYS A 910 31.38 18.39 76.51
C LYS A 910 30.76 16.99 76.51
N LYS A 911 30.53 16.47 77.72
CA LYS A 911 29.86 15.17 77.98
C LYS A 911 30.58 13.96 77.36
N VAL A 912 31.90 14.03 77.29
CA VAL A 912 32.81 12.96 76.80
C VAL A 912 33.53 12.31 77.99
N SER A 913 33.95 11.05 77.86
CA SER A 913 34.78 10.38 78.89
C SER A 913 36.24 10.84 78.81
N THR A 914 36.78 10.96 77.60
CA THR A 914 38.09 11.57 77.35
C THR A 914 37.95 12.85 76.53
N GLY A 915 38.66 13.91 76.92
CA GLY A 915 38.63 15.20 76.23
C GLY A 915 39.49 15.24 74.98
N VAL A 916 40.80 15.49 75.12
CA VAL A 916 41.78 15.56 74.03
C VAL A 916 42.99 14.67 74.33
N THR A 917 43.29 13.69 73.47
CA THR A 917 44.44 12.77 73.60
C THR A 917 45.46 13.05 72.51
N ILE A 918 46.74 13.21 72.88
CA ILE A 918 47.83 13.54 71.95
C ILE A 918 48.97 12.51 72.11
N GLN A 919 49.31 11.81 71.03
CA GLN A 919 50.29 10.71 71.03
C GLN A 919 51.29 10.86 69.88
N ASN A 920 52.51 11.33 70.15
CA ASN A 920 53.50 11.62 69.10
C ASN A 920 52.93 12.52 67.99
N ALA A 921 52.31 13.65 68.36
CA ALA A 921 51.53 14.50 67.46
C ALA A 921 51.60 15.98 67.88
N GLN A 922 51.12 16.90 67.03
CA GLN A 922 51.11 18.34 67.30
C GLN A 922 49.67 18.85 67.43
N VAL A 923 49.40 19.60 68.50
CA VAL A 923 48.12 20.30 68.67
C VAL A 923 48.35 21.76 69.04
N THR A 924 47.50 22.64 68.52
CA THR A 924 47.37 24.02 68.96
C THR A 924 45.94 24.24 69.42
N MET A 925 45.74 24.63 70.68
CA MET A 925 44.42 24.93 71.25
C MET A 925 44.33 26.41 71.59
N ILE A 926 43.34 27.12 71.06
CA ILE A 926 43.09 28.55 71.29
C ILE A 926 41.63 28.73 71.68
N SER A 927 41.36 29.41 72.79
CA SER A 927 40.01 29.72 73.29
C SER A 927 39.05 28.52 73.29
N SER A 928 39.57 27.33 73.57
CA SER A 928 38.83 26.06 73.52
C SER A 928 38.49 25.57 74.93
N SER A 929 37.41 24.82 75.09
CA SER A 929 36.94 24.29 76.38
C SER A 929 36.71 22.79 76.31
N VAL A 930 36.99 22.11 77.41
CA VAL A 930 36.83 20.67 77.54
C VAL A 930 36.17 20.35 78.88
N SER A 931 35.04 19.65 78.83
CA SER A 931 34.29 19.12 79.97
C SER A 931 34.17 17.61 79.79
N PHE A 932 34.72 16.87 80.75
CA PHE A 932 34.83 15.41 80.73
C PHE A 932 34.14 14.81 81.96
N THR A 933 33.75 13.54 81.87
CA THR A 933 33.02 12.82 82.93
C THR A 933 33.82 11.72 83.60
N GLU A 934 34.95 11.29 83.01
CA GLU A 934 35.74 10.14 83.47
C GLU A 934 37.24 10.43 83.42
N ASP A 935 37.98 9.81 82.49
CA ASP A 935 39.43 9.64 82.56
C ASP A 935 40.26 10.92 82.64
N TYR A 936 40.12 11.83 81.65
CA TYR A 936 40.95 13.04 81.57
C TYR A 936 40.42 14.07 80.58
N GLY A 937 40.70 15.35 80.85
CA GLY A 937 40.45 16.46 79.93
C GLY A 937 41.49 16.55 78.80
N VAL A 938 42.79 16.49 79.12
CA VAL A 938 43.88 16.48 78.13
C VAL A 938 44.94 15.47 78.55
N ASN A 939 45.37 14.58 77.65
CA ASN A 939 46.42 13.58 77.90
C ASN A 939 47.53 13.64 76.85
N LEU A 940 48.77 13.70 77.33
CA LEU A 940 50.01 13.80 76.56
C LEU A 940 50.84 12.53 76.77
N THR A 941 50.98 11.69 75.74
CA THR A 941 51.80 10.46 75.83
C THR A 941 52.96 10.52 74.83
N ARG A 942 54.18 10.72 75.35
CA ARG A 942 55.45 10.99 74.63
C ARG A 942 55.37 12.17 73.64
N VAL A 943 55.65 13.36 74.16
CA VAL A 943 55.79 14.63 73.44
C VAL A 943 57.27 14.85 73.12
N VAL A 944 57.63 15.14 71.87
CA VAL A 944 58.85 15.89 71.58
C VAL A 944 58.41 17.35 71.55
N LEU A 945 58.80 18.09 72.58
CA LEU A 945 58.52 19.52 72.74
C LEU A 945 59.17 20.33 71.61
#